data_AF-A0A923MW52-F1
#
_entry.id   AF-A0A923MW52-F1
#
_cell.length_a   1.000
_cell.length_b   1.000
_cell.length_c   1.000
_cell.angle_alpha   90.00
_cell.angle_beta   90.00
_cell.angle_gamma   90.00
#
_symmetry.space_group_name_H-M   'P 1'
#
loop_
_entity.id
_entity.type
_entity.pdbx_description
1 polymer ?
#
loop_
_entity_poly.entity_id
_entity_poly.type
_entity_poly.pdbx_seq_one_letter_code
_entity_poly.pdbx_strand_id
1 'polypeptide(L)'
;MKSWRWLLAAGALALASCGGGGGGIQLPGAPPRPNILFVILDDVGVDQMASFGYGGPVPPHVPNMDAVAAAGVRFRNAWSMPECSPGRAAFFVGRFPHRTNVYAAIGPNDLAQSQVSPYDMTVPKLLKQAGYENGMFGKFHLAGPENNPAGNGTPAVLGWDHFTGWIGGVPASIDTTGGGLAPAKTYTCGFVPPAGQRGGADTGACYRPDGSCSVKTRAAPSQDAAGLQCVNAGGLFVPDQACGTRPASLDFRRENAYYVSPLVVVDGGRVEQVPLDDSRGRGYRTRIEADAAIAWIKSRASGKPWMATVSFSAAHTPLQQPPMALVPHSGHADKDALDCDGVLAGRVLQNQMTEALDTEFGRILVETGIAKRAGDGSLQYDPKASNTVIVIVGDNGSLGFSVKPPFNSQLAKGTTYQTGIWDPLIVAGPPVAQPGRAVEHMVNMVDVFQLFGELAGIDVHKAVPRTVDSVALLPYLTNAGQGSLRTMNFAMTGFNLQANGGRNGPCVIQTSCTQIPMTKSVCEDNAGVWWGSGYTDPSVVPNGGAGYPGCCQVNQALSRAGRTTVSVLPEFSSALRNERYKVIRNTTQTYDPAADSCNPVTTNEFYAIDQASPTPLLDDPDRNLLLAPLTPELQRVYGELTARLDEVLASEPACPGDGNKDGVVDAQDLANVQALATGWGFSSVYDFAGTDGVTAAADVDLVRQNLGRGCAKSHGVY
;
A
#
# COMPACT_ATOMS: atom_id res chain seq x y z
N MET A 1 23.99 -82.81 3.53
CA MET A 1 23.05 -83.64 4.34
C MET A 1 22.28 -82.72 5.28
N LYS A 2 20.94 -82.75 5.18
CA LYS A 2 19.88 -82.26 6.10
C LYS A 2 19.87 -80.74 6.39
N SER A 3 19.01 -79.90 5.80
CA SER A 3 17.54 -79.80 5.81
C SER A 3 16.91 -79.21 7.11
N TRP A 4 16.20 -78.09 6.91
CA TRP A 4 14.84 -77.80 7.43
C TRP A 4 14.66 -77.22 8.85
N ARG A 5 14.05 -76.03 8.97
CA ARG A 5 12.61 -75.79 9.29
C ARG A 5 12.32 -74.35 9.75
N TRP A 6 11.27 -73.77 9.16
CA TRP A 6 10.48 -72.68 9.72
C TRP A 6 9.49 -73.23 10.74
N LEU A 7 9.17 -72.47 11.80
CA LEU A 7 7.88 -72.53 12.50
C LEU A 7 7.61 -71.22 13.26
N LEU A 8 6.41 -70.71 13.02
CA LEU A 8 5.74 -69.59 13.68
C LEU A 8 5.39 -69.92 15.14
N ALA A 9 5.42 -68.91 16.01
CA ALA A 9 4.55 -68.87 17.18
C ALA A 9 4.23 -67.42 17.56
N ALA A 10 2.93 -67.14 17.67
CA ALA A 10 2.33 -65.89 18.08
C ALA A 10 2.52 -65.62 19.58
N GLY A 11 2.62 -64.35 19.96
CA GLY A 11 2.53 -63.89 21.33
C GLY A 11 2.09 -62.42 21.37
N ALA A 12 0.79 -62.20 21.59
CA ALA A 12 0.24 -60.90 21.95
C ALA A 12 0.08 -60.83 23.47
N LEU A 13 0.63 -59.79 24.11
CA LEU A 13 -0.09 -58.78 24.92
C LEU A 13 0.79 -58.11 26.00
N ALA A 14 0.56 -56.79 26.06
CA ALA A 14 0.48 -55.93 27.25
C ALA A 14 1.75 -55.57 28.05
N LEU A 15 2.17 -54.32 27.81
CA LEU A 15 2.35 -53.22 28.76
C LEU A 15 3.01 -53.53 30.12
N ALA A 16 4.25 -53.07 30.25
CA ALA A 16 4.75 -52.54 31.51
C ALA A 16 5.42 -51.18 31.25
N SER A 17 4.72 -50.12 31.68
CA SER A 17 5.28 -48.79 31.90
C SER A 17 6.42 -48.89 32.90
N CYS A 18 7.61 -48.45 32.51
CA CYS A 18 8.69 -48.08 33.42
C CYS A 18 9.32 -46.81 32.89
N GLY A 19 9.05 -45.71 33.61
CA GLY A 19 9.78 -44.46 33.45
C GLY A 19 11.27 -44.67 33.69
N GLY A 20 12.06 -44.05 32.82
CA GLY A 20 13.51 -43.99 32.94
C GLY A 20 13.99 -42.82 32.09
N GLY A 21 14.56 -41.82 32.75
CA GLY A 21 15.10 -40.63 32.10
C GLY A 21 16.07 -40.99 30.99
N GLY A 22 15.63 -40.79 29.75
CA GLY A 22 16.49 -40.77 28.58
C GLY A 22 16.78 -39.32 28.24
N GLY A 23 18.00 -38.86 28.51
CA GLY A 23 18.55 -37.69 27.83
C GLY A 23 18.53 -37.98 26.33
N GLY A 24 17.47 -37.51 25.67
CA GLY A 24 17.36 -37.56 24.22
C GLY A 24 18.48 -36.70 23.65
N ILE A 25 19.39 -37.33 22.92
CA ILE A 25 20.30 -36.62 22.02
C ILE A 25 19.40 -35.89 21.05
N GLN A 26 19.27 -34.57 21.25
CA GLN A 26 18.57 -33.69 20.35
C GLN A 26 19.40 -33.66 19.07
N LEU A 27 18.88 -34.31 18.03
CA LEU A 27 19.39 -34.14 16.67
C LEU A 27 19.49 -32.62 16.40
N PRO A 28 20.56 -32.12 15.76
CA PRO A 28 20.67 -30.70 15.48
C PRO A 28 19.40 -30.27 14.75
N GLY A 29 18.62 -29.43 15.42
CA GLY A 29 17.33 -28.98 14.91
C GLY A 29 17.51 -28.28 13.57
N ALA A 30 16.51 -28.39 12.70
CA ALA A 30 16.42 -27.53 11.52
C ALA A 30 16.69 -26.07 11.95
N PRO A 31 17.42 -25.28 11.13
CA PRO A 31 17.69 -23.88 11.46
C PRO A 31 16.40 -23.18 11.90
N PRO A 32 16.43 -22.35 12.95
CA PRO A 32 15.25 -21.63 13.38
C PRO A 32 14.72 -20.78 12.23
N ARG A 33 13.40 -20.76 12.06
CA ARG A 33 12.76 -19.91 11.04
C ARG A 33 13.13 -18.44 11.32
N PRO A 34 13.41 -17.63 10.29
CA PRO A 34 13.76 -16.23 10.49
C PRO A 34 12.53 -15.43 10.91
N ASN A 35 12.75 -14.39 11.71
CA ASN A 35 11.78 -13.32 11.86
C ASN A 35 11.70 -12.52 10.55
N ILE A 36 10.58 -11.85 10.32
CA ILE A 36 10.35 -11.04 9.12
C ILE A 36 10.03 -9.61 9.55
N LEU A 37 10.85 -8.66 9.15
CA LEU A 37 10.51 -7.23 9.20
C LEU A 37 10.12 -6.80 7.79
N PHE A 38 8.83 -6.58 7.58
CA PHE A 38 8.29 -6.18 6.28
C PHE A 38 7.94 -4.70 6.31
N VAL A 39 8.66 -3.89 5.54
CA VAL A 39 8.53 -2.43 5.46
C VAL A 39 7.86 -2.05 4.15
N ILE A 40 6.76 -1.30 4.22
CA ILE A 40 6.03 -0.80 3.05
C ILE A 40 6.19 0.72 3.00
N LEU A 41 6.60 1.21 1.84
CA LEU A 41 6.70 2.62 1.49
C LEU A 41 5.47 2.99 0.66
N ASP A 42 4.75 4.03 1.08
CA ASP A 42 3.56 4.52 0.40
C ASP A 42 3.96 5.66 -0.56
N ASP A 43 3.63 5.52 -1.84
CA ASP A 43 3.96 6.47 -2.93
C ASP A 43 5.47 6.71 -3.14
N VAL A 44 6.29 5.68 -2.95
CA VAL A 44 7.74 5.71 -3.20
C VAL A 44 8.10 4.75 -4.34
N GLY A 45 8.09 5.27 -5.56
CA GLY A 45 8.56 4.56 -6.75
C GLY A 45 10.08 4.49 -6.86
N VAL A 46 10.58 3.66 -7.77
CA VAL A 46 12.02 3.42 -7.95
C VAL A 46 12.77 4.70 -8.36
N ASP A 47 12.07 5.65 -8.98
CA ASP A 47 12.60 6.93 -9.46
C ASP A 47 13.15 7.81 -8.32
N GLN A 48 12.77 7.53 -7.07
CA GLN A 48 13.24 8.25 -5.89
C GLN A 48 14.51 7.64 -5.28
N MET A 49 14.92 6.44 -5.69
CA MET A 49 15.92 5.65 -4.97
C MET A 49 17.31 5.73 -5.64
N ALA A 50 18.22 6.50 -5.03
CA ALA A 50 19.62 6.61 -5.47
C ALA A 50 20.34 5.28 -5.51
N SER A 51 20.10 4.40 -4.53
CA SER A 51 20.67 3.06 -4.48
C SER A 51 20.18 2.12 -5.58
N PHE A 52 19.15 2.48 -6.35
CA PHE A 52 18.71 1.74 -7.55
C PHE A 52 19.30 2.31 -8.85
N GLY A 53 20.08 3.39 -8.73
CA GLY A 53 20.67 4.11 -9.86
C GLY A 53 19.77 5.20 -10.44
N TYR A 54 18.75 5.62 -9.69
CA TYR A 54 17.80 6.69 -10.05
C TYR A 54 17.82 7.80 -8.98
N GLY A 55 16.76 8.58 -8.81
CA GLY A 55 16.70 9.65 -7.78
C GLY A 55 16.62 11.07 -8.32
N GLY A 56 16.83 11.25 -9.62
CA GLY A 56 16.91 12.57 -10.25
C GLY A 56 18.03 13.44 -9.67
N PRO A 57 17.96 14.78 -9.82
CA PRO A 57 19.00 15.69 -9.34
C PRO A 57 19.11 15.79 -7.82
N VAL A 58 18.00 15.59 -7.09
CA VAL A 58 17.91 15.74 -5.63
C VAL A 58 17.05 14.60 -5.05
N PRO A 59 17.65 13.42 -4.81
CA PRO A 59 16.97 12.31 -4.16
C PRO A 59 16.78 12.56 -2.65
N PRO A 60 15.80 11.90 -2.00
CA PRO A 60 15.75 11.81 -0.54
C PRO A 60 17.00 11.10 0.01
N HIS A 61 17.49 11.56 1.16
CA HIS A 61 18.67 10.99 1.82
C HIS A 61 18.29 9.81 2.75
N VAL A 62 18.44 8.57 2.28
CA VAL A 62 17.95 7.34 2.95
C VAL A 62 19.07 6.36 3.40
N PRO A 63 19.99 6.76 4.29
CA PRO A 63 21.20 6.02 4.61
C PRO A 63 20.93 4.69 5.33
N ASN A 64 19.82 4.56 6.07
CA ASN A 64 19.50 3.32 6.77
C ASN A 64 19.02 2.24 5.78
N MET A 65 18.15 2.61 4.84
CA MET A 65 17.72 1.75 3.73
C MET A 65 18.89 1.41 2.80
N ASP A 66 19.78 2.36 2.50
CA ASP A 66 20.97 2.12 1.68
C ASP A 66 21.94 1.13 2.34
N ALA A 67 22.12 1.20 3.66
CA ALA A 67 22.90 0.22 4.40
C ALA A 67 22.27 -1.19 4.33
N VAL A 68 20.94 -1.29 4.42
CA VAL A 68 20.21 -2.56 4.25
C VAL A 68 20.32 -3.08 2.82
N ALA A 69 20.25 -2.21 1.81
CA ALA A 69 20.43 -2.56 0.41
C ALA A 69 21.85 -3.08 0.13
N ALA A 70 22.88 -2.44 0.70
CA ALA A 70 24.27 -2.87 0.59
C ALA A 70 24.53 -4.22 1.28
N ALA A 71 23.80 -4.52 2.35
CA ALA A 71 23.86 -5.81 3.05
C ALA A 71 22.90 -6.87 2.46
N GLY A 72 22.14 -6.53 1.42
CA GLY A 72 21.08 -7.37 0.85
C GLY A 72 21.16 -7.52 -0.67
N VAL A 73 19.99 -7.66 -1.27
CA VAL A 73 19.76 -7.75 -2.71
C VAL A 73 18.75 -6.69 -3.11
N ARG A 74 19.08 -5.92 -4.15
CA ARG A 74 18.15 -4.96 -4.80
C ARG A 74 17.53 -5.62 -6.02
N PHE A 75 16.21 -5.65 -6.12
CA PHE A 75 15.52 -6.14 -7.32
C PHE A 75 15.19 -4.94 -8.21
N ARG A 76 16.03 -4.69 -9.23
CA ARG A 76 15.92 -3.47 -10.06
C ARG A 76 14.81 -3.56 -11.11
N ASN A 77 14.20 -4.73 -11.28
CA ASN A 77 13.15 -5.01 -12.26
C ASN A 77 11.89 -5.56 -11.58
N ALA A 78 11.45 -4.90 -10.50
CA ALA A 78 10.28 -5.24 -9.69
C ALA A 78 9.06 -4.39 -10.06
N TRP A 79 7.93 -5.04 -10.30
CA TRP A 79 6.71 -4.40 -10.82
C TRP A 79 5.54 -4.58 -9.86
N SER A 80 4.75 -3.53 -9.66
CA SER A 80 3.58 -3.50 -8.78
C SER A 80 2.29 -3.25 -9.56
N MET A 81 1.21 -2.98 -8.82
CA MET A 81 -0.03 -2.43 -9.34
C MET A 81 -0.02 -0.89 -9.21
N PRO A 82 -0.87 -0.18 -9.97
CA PRO A 82 -0.78 1.28 -10.06
C PRO A 82 -1.18 2.06 -8.80
N GLU A 83 -1.82 1.42 -7.83
CA GLU A 83 -2.42 2.10 -6.66
C GLU A 83 -2.27 1.28 -5.38
N CYS A 84 -2.47 1.97 -4.24
CA CYS A 84 -2.17 1.45 -2.90
C CYS A 84 -2.83 0.08 -2.63
N SER A 85 -4.16 -0.01 -2.73
CA SER A 85 -4.91 -1.23 -2.41
C SER A 85 -4.60 -2.41 -3.32
N PRO A 86 -4.58 -2.27 -4.66
CA PRO A 86 -4.21 -3.39 -5.53
C PRO A 86 -2.74 -3.80 -5.34
N GLY A 87 -1.83 -2.85 -5.09
CA GLY A 87 -0.42 -3.14 -4.81
C GLY A 87 -0.25 -3.93 -3.51
N ARG A 88 -0.93 -3.48 -2.45
CA ARG A 88 -0.95 -4.16 -1.14
C ARG A 88 -1.59 -5.54 -1.22
N ALA A 89 -2.71 -5.67 -1.92
CA ALA A 89 -3.33 -6.97 -2.15
C ALA A 89 -2.36 -7.93 -2.87
N ALA A 90 -1.64 -7.46 -3.89
CA ALA A 90 -0.72 -8.29 -4.67
C ALA A 90 0.30 -9.01 -3.77
N PHE A 91 1.02 -8.30 -2.89
CA PHE A 91 2.00 -8.96 -2.00
C PHE A 91 1.40 -9.65 -0.78
N PHE A 92 0.15 -9.34 -0.38
CA PHE A 92 -0.50 -10.02 0.74
C PHE A 92 -1.29 -11.27 0.37
N VAL A 93 -1.74 -11.43 -0.87
CA VAL A 93 -2.47 -12.62 -1.31
C VAL A 93 -1.83 -13.34 -2.51
N GLY A 94 -0.81 -12.75 -3.15
CA GLY A 94 -0.12 -13.37 -4.28
C GLY A 94 -0.96 -13.47 -5.55
N ARG A 95 -1.93 -12.57 -5.74
CA ARG A 95 -2.92 -12.62 -6.81
C ARG A 95 -3.13 -11.26 -7.46
N PHE A 96 -3.33 -11.25 -8.77
CA PHE A 96 -3.59 -10.02 -9.53
C PHE A 96 -5.02 -9.47 -9.31
N PRO A 97 -5.26 -8.17 -9.58
CA PRO A 97 -6.55 -7.51 -9.36
C PRO A 97 -7.78 -8.20 -9.96
N HIS A 98 -7.67 -8.80 -11.15
CA HIS A 98 -8.80 -9.51 -11.78
C HIS A 98 -9.28 -10.74 -10.99
N ARG A 99 -8.47 -11.25 -10.05
CA ARG A 99 -8.87 -12.35 -9.15
C ARG A 99 -9.44 -11.85 -7.83
N THR A 100 -8.92 -10.72 -7.34
CA THR A 100 -9.28 -10.15 -6.03
C THR A 100 -10.43 -9.16 -6.10
N ASN A 101 -10.74 -8.63 -7.29
CA ASN A 101 -11.67 -7.51 -7.54
C ASN A 101 -11.27 -6.19 -6.85
N VAL A 102 -10.02 -6.08 -6.39
CA VAL A 102 -9.44 -4.83 -5.88
C VAL A 102 -8.68 -4.18 -7.03
N TYR A 103 -9.32 -3.28 -7.77
CA TYR A 103 -8.77 -2.67 -8.98
C TYR A 103 -8.16 -1.28 -8.76
N ALA A 104 -8.65 -0.55 -7.76
CA ALA A 104 -8.20 0.78 -7.39
C ALA A 104 -8.11 0.93 -5.85
N ALA A 105 -7.63 2.08 -5.37
CA ALA A 105 -7.62 2.43 -3.95
C ALA A 105 -9.03 2.30 -3.34
N ILE A 106 -9.13 1.58 -2.22
CA ILE A 106 -10.41 1.30 -1.55
C ILE A 106 -10.93 2.56 -0.85
N GLY A 107 -12.05 3.08 -1.35
CA GLY A 107 -12.77 4.22 -0.80
C GLY A 107 -13.96 3.83 0.10
N PRO A 108 -14.57 4.83 0.78
CA PRO A 108 -15.69 4.60 1.69
C PRO A 108 -16.98 4.11 1.00
N ASN A 109 -17.08 4.25 -0.33
CA ASN A 109 -18.24 3.81 -1.11
C ASN A 109 -18.01 2.45 -1.78
N ASP A 110 -16.81 1.89 -1.69
CA ASP A 110 -16.49 0.62 -2.33
C ASP A 110 -17.07 -0.53 -1.53
N LEU A 111 -17.68 -1.48 -2.25
CA LEU A 111 -18.36 -2.63 -1.66
C LEU A 111 -17.36 -3.69 -1.19
N ALA A 112 -17.80 -4.59 -0.31
CA ALA A 112 -16.97 -5.67 0.26
C ALA A 112 -16.31 -6.57 -0.80
N GLN A 113 -16.92 -6.69 -1.98
CA GLN A 113 -16.44 -7.46 -3.12
C GLN A 113 -15.17 -6.85 -3.74
N SER A 114 -14.94 -5.54 -3.56
CA SER A 114 -13.72 -4.84 -3.97
C SER A 114 -12.75 -4.61 -2.81
N GLN A 115 -12.80 -5.48 -1.82
CA GLN A 115 -11.89 -5.53 -0.68
C GLN A 115 -11.28 -6.94 -0.58
N VAL A 116 -10.19 -7.11 0.16
CA VAL A 116 -9.58 -8.44 0.31
C VAL A 116 -10.56 -9.37 1.04
N SER A 117 -10.85 -10.51 0.41
CA SER A 117 -11.85 -11.45 0.91
C SER A 117 -11.42 -12.06 2.24
N PRO A 118 -12.34 -12.25 3.20
CA PRO A 118 -12.05 -13.00 4.42
C PRO A 118 -11.67 -14.47 4.13
N TYR A 119 -11.97 -14.97 2.93
CA TYR A 119 -11.66 -16.33 2.48
C TYR A 119 -10.33 -16.43 1.72
N ASP A 120 -9.67 -15.32 1.38
CA ASP A 120 -8.33 -15.38 0.79
C ASP A 120 -7.29 -15.86 1.81
N MET A 121 -6.31 -16.64 1.33
CA MET A 121 -5.11 -16.98 2.08
C MET A 121 -4.15 -15.79 2.04
N THR A 122 -4.16 -15.00 3.09
CA THR A 122 -3.25 -13.86 3.26
C THR A 122 -1.90 -14.33 3.83
N VAL A 123 -0.84 -13.52 3.66
CA VAL A 123 0.48 -13.77 4.28
C VAL A 123 0.40 -14.14 5.76
N PRO A 124 -0.27 -13.39 6.66
CA PRO A 124 -0.33 -13.76 8.07
C PRO A 124 -1.06 -15.09 8.30
N LYS A 125 -2.13 -15.41 7.55
CA LYS A 125 -2.79 -16.73 7.63
C LYS A 125 -1.85 -17.86 7.18
N LEU A 126 -1.08 -17.64 6.11
CA LEU A 126 -0.09 -18.57 5.61
C LEU A 126 1.03 -18.80 6.65
N LEU A 127 1.64 -17.73 7.15
CA LEU A 127 2.72 -17.78 8.13
C LEU A 127 2.29 -18.38 9.47
N LYS A 128 1.03 -18.22 9.87
CA LYS A 128 0.47 -18.84 11.07
C LYS A 128 0.54 -20.37 11.04
N GLN A 129 0.47 -20.99 9.86
CA GLN A 129 0.67 -22.44 9.69
C GLN A 129 2.09 -22.89 10.08
N ALA A 130 3.07 -21.99 10.01
CA ALA A 130 4.45 -22.21 10.43
C ALA A 130 4.76 -21.69 11.86
N GLY A 131 3.74 -21.25 12.60
CA GLY A 131 3.84 -20.82 13.99
C GLY A 131 4.25 -19.36 14.20
N TYR A 132 4.17 -18.52 13.16
CA TYR A 132 4.46 -17.10 13.27
C TYR A 132 3.41 -16.35 14.09
N GLU A 133 3.85 -15.33 14.82
CA GLU A 133 2.99 -14.24 15.28
C GLU A 133 3.07 -13.06 14.30
N ASN A 134 1.93 -12.46 13.98
CA ASN A 134 1.87 -11.42 12.95
C ASN A 134 1.33 -10.11 13.53
N GLY A 135 2.15 -9.05 13.46
CA GLY A 135 1.81 -7.69 13.86
C GLY A 135 1.86 -6.74 12.67
N MET A 136 0.94 -5.78 12.59
CA MET A 136 0.98 -4.71 11.58
C MET A 136 0.80 -3.32 12.20
N PHE A 137 1.62 -2.39 11.73
CA PHE A 137 1.74 -1.04 12.27
C PHE A 137 1.62 -0.02 11.12
N GLY A 138 0.59 0.83 11.14
CA GLY A 138 0.36 1.88 10.14
C GLY A 138 -0.77 1.61 9.14
N LYS A 139 -0.59 1.96 7.86
CA LYS A 139 -1.64 1.93 6.81
C LYS A 139 -2.06 0.50 6.48
N PHE A 140 -3.34 0.17 6.62
CA PHE A 140 -3.89 -1.14 6.22
C PHE A 140 -4.28 -1.18 4.73
N HIS A 141 -5.35 -0.46 4.37
CA HIS A 141 -5.86 -0.28 3.00
C HIS A 141 -6.17 -1.55 2.17
N LEU A 142 -6.43 -2.68 2.85
CA LEU A 142 -6.96 -3.91 2.23
C LEU A 142 -8.49 -4.03 2.34
N ALA A 143 -9.10 -3.15 3.13
CA ALA A 143 -10.53 -3.04 3.39
C ALA A 143 -10.84 -1.65 4.02
N GLY A 144 -12.11 -1.27 4.05
CA GLY A 144 -12.63 -0.09 4.77
C GLY A 144 -13.69 -0.50 5.80
N PRO A 145 -13.89 0.27 6.89
CA PRO A 145 -14.90 -0.07 7.89
C PRO A 145 -16.36 0.14 7.43
N GLU A 146 -16.60 0.89 6.35
CA GLU A 146 -17.93 1.36 5.94
C GLU A 146 -18.80 0.26 5.33
N ASN A 147 -18.24 -0.53 4.40
CA ASN A 147 -18.96 -1.56 3.65
C ASN A 147 -18.30 -2.94 3.83
N ASN A 148 -17.97 -3.30 5.07
CA ASN A 148 -17.36 -4.59 5.39
C ASN A 148 -17.98 -5.18 6.66
N PRO A 149 -18.44 -6.45 6.65
CA PRO A 149 -19.02 -7.09 7.84
C PRO A 149 -18.09 -7.08 9.07
N ALA A 150 -16.78 -7.08 8.88
CA ALA A 150 -15.81 -7.07 9.97
C ALA A 150 -15.45 -5.66 10.46
N GLY A 151 -15.83 -4.60 9.73
CA GLY A 151 -15.52 -3.20 10.06
C GLY A 151 -14.04 -3.00 10.40
N ASN A 152 -13.79 -2.31 11.54
CA ASN A 152 -12.44 -2.12 12.08
C ASN A 152 -11.73 -3.41 12.55
N GLY A 153 -12.45 -4.53 12.67
CA GLY A 153 -11.89 -5.85 13.01
C GLY A 153 -11.29 -6.62 11.84
N THR A 154 -11.35 -6.08 10.61
CA THR A 154 -10.87 -6.74 9.40
C THR A 154 -9.41 -7.24 9.48
N PRO A 155 -8.44 -6.53 10.12
CA PRO A 155 -7.09 -7.06 10.28
C PRO A 155 -7.04 -8.43 10.97
N ALA A 156 -7.85 -8.66 12.01
CA ALA A 156 -7.92 -9.96 12.68
C ALA A 156 -8.52 -11.05 11.79
N VAL A 157 -9.58 -10.71 11.03
CA VAL A 157 -10.19 -11.61 10.05
C VAL A 157 -9.22 -12.00 8.94
N LEU A 158 -8.36 -11.06 8.53
CA LEU A 158 -7.30 -11.30 7.56
C LEU A 158 -6.05 -11.93 8.18
N GLY A 159 -6.02 -12.24 9.48
CA GLY A 159 -5.02 -13.10 10.10
C GLY A 159 -3.95 -12.41 10.95
N TRP A 160 -3.96 -11.07 11.06
CA TRP A 160 -3.05 -10.39 11.98
C TRP A 160 -3.47 -10.64 13.44
N ASP A 161 -2.51 -11.05 14.26
CA ASP A 161 -2.72 -11.26 15.70
C ASP A 161 -2.76 -9.93 16.45
N HIS A 162 -2.05 -8.92 15.92
CA HIS A 162 -2.03 -7.55 16.42
C HIS A 162 -2.04 -6.54 15.26
N PHE A 163 -2.80 -5.46 15.42
CA PHE A 163 -2.81 -4.31 14.52
C PHE A 163 -2.84 -3.02 15.33
N THR A 164 -2.01 -2.05 14.96
CA THR A 164 -2.08 -0.67 15.46
C THR A 164 -1.87 0.26 14.27
N GLY A 165 -2.93 0.90 13.79
CA GLY A 165 -2.86 1.56 12.49
C GLY A 165 -4.12 2.31 12.14
N TRP A 166 -4.43 2.41 10.86
CA TRP A 166 -5.74 2.86 10.39
C TRP A 166 -6.22 1.98 9.24
N ILE A 167 -7.54 1.85 9.11
CA ILE A 167 -8.17 0.86 8.20
C ILE A 167 -8.39 1.44 6.81
N GLY A 168 -9.29 2.43 6.68
CA GLY A 168 -9.60 3.10 5.42
C GLY A 168 -8.41 3.95 4.99
N GLY A 169 -7.74 3.60 3.89
CA GLY A 169 -6.41 4.09 3.50
C GLY A 169 -6.27 5.56 3.17
N VAL A 170 -7.24 6.38 3.57
CA VAL A 170 -7.40 7.80 3.29
C VAL A 170 -7.06 8.58 4.56
N PRO A 171 -5.89 9.24 4.64
CA PRO A 171 -5.63 10.16 5.73
C PRO A 171 -6.56 11.38 5.63
N ALA A 172 -6.87 11.98 6.79
CA ALA A 172 -7.56 13.25 6.83
C ALA A 172 -6.67 14.38 6.30
N SER A 173 -7.27 15.43 5.74
CA SER A 173 -6.56 16.62 5.28
C SER A 173 -5.93 17.41 6.45
N ILE A 174 -5.00 18.31 6.12
CA ILE A 174 -4.36 19.19 7.10
C ILE A 174 -5.39 20.16 7.71
N ASP A 175 -5.36 20.34 9.03
CA ASP A 175 -6.22 21.32 9.71
C ASP A 175 -5.61 22.71 9.65
N THR A 176 -6.02 23.46 8.66
CA THR A 176 -5.50 24.81 8.43
C THR A 176 -5.99 25.87 9.43
N THR A 177 -6.77 25.48 10.44
CA THR A 177 -7.24 26.36 11.52
C THR A 177 -6.33 26.36 12.75
N GLY A 178 -5.41 25.40 12.86
CA GLY A 178 -4.57 25.23 14.06
C GLY A 178 -5.34 24.69 15.27
N GLY A 179 -6.27 23.76 15.04
CA GLY A 179 -7.14 23.19 16.08
C GLY A 179 -8.29 24.10 16.48
N GLY A 180 -8.89 24.82 15.54
CA GLY A 180 -10.00 25.75 15.77
C GLY A 180 -9.58 27.15 16.23
N LEU A 181 -8.27 27.42 16.31
CA LEU A 181 -7.73 28.69 16.79
C LEU A 181 -8.04 29.86 15.85
N ALA A 182 -7.98 29.64 14.55
CA ALA A 182 -8.10 30.66 13.51
C ALA A 182 -9.05 30.22 12.38
N PRO A 183 -9.49 31.12 11.49
CA PRO A 183 -10.22 30.75 10.29
C PRO A 183 -9.45 29.74 9.43
N ALA A 184 -10.17 28.94 8.64
CA ALA A 184 -9.55 28.00 7.71
C ALA A 184 -8.59 28.71 6.74
N LYS A 185 -7.55 27.99 6.30
CA LYS A 185 -6.44 28.47 5.46
C LYS A 185 -5.50 29.49 6.13
N THR A 186 -5.59 29.69 7.46
CA THR A 186 -4.64 30.56 8.18
C THR A 186 -3.27 29.88 8.30
N TYR A 187 -3.24 28.58 8.60
CA TYR A 187 -2.03 27.80 8.85
C TYR A 187 -1.94 26.63 7.86
N THR A 188 -1.45 26.86 6.65
CA THR A 188 -1.49 25.87 5.55
C THR A 188 -0.82 24.53 5.89
N CYS A 189 0.22 24.52 6.73
CA CYS A 189 0.87 23.30 7.20
C CYS A 189 0.29 22.70 8.50
N GLY A 190 -0.82 23.22 9.02
CA GLY A 190 -1.51 22.66 10.19
C GLY A 190 -0.91 23.04 11.54
N PHE A 191 0.06 23.95 11.57
CA PHE A 191 0.66 24.49 12.78
C PHE A 191 0.96 25.98 12.63
N VAL A 192 1.08 26.68 13.76
CA VAL A 192 1.45 28.10 13.78
C VAL A 192 2.92 28.27 13.35
N PRO A 193 3.22 28.97 12.25
CA PRO A 193 4.58 29.11 11.74
C PRO A 193 5.45 30.00 12.64
N PRO A 194 6.77 30.08 12.39
CA PRO A 194 7.65 30.98 13.12
C PRO A 194 7.30 32.47 12.98
N ALA A 195 7.83 33.30 13.89
CA ALA A 195 7.69 34.74 13.78
C ALA A 195 8.28 35.26 12.45
N GLY A 196 7.63 36.26 11.86
CA GLY A 196 7.98 36.78 10.53
C GLY A 196 7.14 36.20 9.39
N GLN A 197 6.39 35.13 9.64
CA GLN A 197 5.33 34.66 8.75
C GLN A 197 3.95 35.15 9.20
N ARG A 198 3.00 35.11 8.28
CA ARG A 198 1.63 35.57 8.53
C ARG A 198 1.01 34.74 9.67
N GLY A 199 0.68 35.40 10.77
CA GLY A 199 0.07 34.77 11.94
C GLY A 199 1.01 33.86 12.75
N GLY A 200 2.32 33.93 12.49
CA GLY A 200 3.34 33.13 13.16
C GLY A 200 3.83 33.72 14.48
N ALA A 201 4.38 32.86 15.34
CA ALA A 201 4.94 33.23 16.63
C ALA A 201 6.10 32.30 17.03
N ASP A 202 7.12 32.86 17.66
CA ASP A 202 8.26 32.09 18.17
C ASP A 202 8.04 31.61 19.61
N THR A 203 7.00 32.08 20.30
CA THR A 203 6.68 31.60 21.65
C THR A 203 5.17 31.54 21.87
N GLY A 204 4.72 30.64 22.73
CA GLY A 204 3.29 30.49 23.03
C GLY A 204 2.97 29.31 23.93
N ALA A 205 1.68 29.16 24.25
CA ALA A 205 1.16 28.14 25.15
C ALA A 205 0.73 26.90 24.35
N CYS A 206 1.27 25.74 24.70
CA CYS A 206 0.90 24.46 24.11
C CYS A 206 0.01 23.68 25.07
N TYR A 207 -1.28 23.58 24.73
CA TYR A 207 -2.27 22.85 25.52
C TYR A 207 -2.41 21.42 25.01
N ARG A 208 -2.60 20.46 25.91
CA ARG A 208 -2.87 19.06 25.59
C ARG A 208 -4.31 18.66 25.93
N PRO A 209 -4.82 17.54 25.39
CA PRO A 209 -6.17 17.06 25.68
C PRO A 209 -6.45 16.84 27.17
N ASP A 210 -5.44 16.38 27.92
CA ASP A 210 -5.49 16.13 29.37
C ASP A 210 -5.56 17.42 30.22
N GLY A 211 -5.55 18.59 29.59
CA GLY A 211 -5.58 19.90 30.24
C GLY A 211 -4.20 20.41 30.66
N SER A 212 -3.13 19.62 30.50
CA SER A 212 -1.78 20.10 30.75
C SER A 212 -1.39 21.19 29.74
N CYS A 213 -0.54 22.10 30.19
CA CYS A 213 0.00 23.16 29.35
C CYS A 213 1.50 23.32 29.57
N SER A 214 2.22 23.59 28.47
CA SER A 214 3.64 23.98 28.52
C SER A 214 3.90 25.15 27.57
N VAL A 215 4.77 26.07 27.94
CA VAL A 215 5.25 27.11 27.01
C VAL A 215 6.22 26.46 26.03
N LYS A 216 6.04 26.73 24.74
CA LYS A 216 6.98 26.37 23.68
C LYS A 216 7.63 27.63 23.15
N THR A 217 8.94 27.58 22.97
CA THR A 217 9.73 28.70 22.46
C THR A 217 10.71 28.19 21.42
N ARG A 218 10.76 28.84 20.27
CA ARG A 218 11.81 28.69 19.28
C ARG A 218 12.94 29.63 19.65
N ALA A 219 14.08 29.07 20.07
CA ALA A 219 15.24 29.85 20.49
C ALA A 219 16.21 30.16 19.34
N ALA A 220 16.17 29.37 18.25
CA ALA A 220 17.01 29.55 17.08
C ALA A 220 16.33 29.01 15.80
N PRO A 221 16.72 29.48 14.60
CA PRO A 221 16.22 28.96 13.33
C PRO A 221 16.46 27.45 13.13
N SER A 222 17.47 26.89 13.81
CA SER A 222 17.77 25.46 13.78
C SER A 222 16.80 24.59 14.61
N GLN A 223 15.80 25.20 15.27
CA GLN A 223 14.74 24.47 15.98
C GLN A 223 13.45 24.52 15.18
N ASP A 224 12.65 23.47 15.33
CA ASP A 224 11.27 23.44 14.84
C ASP A 224 10.51 24.68 15.32
N ALA A 225 9.58 25.19 14.50
CA ALA A 225 8.66 26.25 14.88
C ALA A 225 7.95 25.90 16.20
N ALA A 226 7.69 26.88 17.07
CA ALA A 226 7.04 26.63 18.36
C ALA A 226 5.67 25.92 18.20
N GLY A 227 4.93 26.26 17.13
CA GLY A 227 3.71 25.55 16.75
C GLY A 227 3.95 24.08 16.38
N LEU A 228 4.95 23.78 15.56
CA LEU A 228 5.30 22.41 15.19
C LEU A 228 5.80 21.59 16.40
N GLN A 229 6.60 22.20 17.28
CA GLN A 229 7.00 21.57 18.54
C GLN A 229 5.79 21.16 19.39
N CYS A 230 4.72 21.97 19.39
CA CYS A 230 3.50 21.67 20.13
C CYS A 230 2.69 20.54 19.47
N VAL A 231 2.48 20.61 18.16
CA VAL A 231 1.77 19.60 17.37
C VAL A 231 2.47 18.24 17.48
N ASN A 232 3.81 18.21 17.35
CA ASN A 232 4.62 17.01 17.54
C ASN A 232 4.54 16.43 18.96
N ALA A 233 4.26 17.27 19.96
CA ALA A 233 4.03 16.85 21.35
C ALA A 233 2.57 16.51 21.67
N GLY A 234 1.72 16.39 20.63
CA GLY A 234 0.30 16.07 20.71
C GLY A 234 -0.61 17.21 21.17
N GLY A 235 -0.10 18.44 21.21
CA GLY A 235 -0.84 19.61 21.68
C GLY A 235 -1.40 20.51 20.58
N LEU A 236 -2.11 21.55 21.00
CA LEU A 236 -2.56 22.68 20.17
C LEU A 236 -1.91 23.96 20.70
N PHE A 237 -1.31 24.73 19.80
CA PHE A 237 -0.48 25.89 20.13
C PHE A 237 -1.28 27.19 20.06
N VAL A 238 -1.14 28.03 21.07
CA VAL A 238 -1.71 29.38 21.11
C VAL A 238 -0.56 30.39 21.10
N PRO A 239 -0.42 31.20 20.03
CA PRO A 239 0.70 32.12 19.88
C PRO A 239 0.68 33.22 20.94
N ASP A 240 1.88 33.63 21.37
CA ASP A 240 2.13 34.80 22.24
C ASP A 240 1.40 34.76 23.60
N GLN A 241 1.05 33.56 24.07
CA GLN A 241 0.44 33.35 25.38
C GLN A 241 1.31 32.51 26.32
N ALA A 242 1.20 32.77 27.62
CA ALA A 242 1.65 31.86 28.66
C ALA A 242 0.54 30.84 28.99
N CYS A 243 0.90 29.77 29.70
CA CYS A 243 -0.09 28.82 30.18
C CYS A 243 -1.09 29.48 31.15
N GLY A 244 -2.37 29.30 30.87
CA GLY A 244 -3.47 29.84 31.66
C GLY A 244 -4.75 29.06 31.41
N THR A 245 -5.89 29.75 31.42
CA THR A 245 -7.16 29.14 31.04
C THR A 245 -7.14 28.78 29.56
N ARG A 246 -7.33 27.49 29.27
CA ARG A 246 -7.40 26.96 27.91
C ARG A 246 -8.49 27.69 27.10
N PRO A 247 -8.17 28.25 25.91
CA PRO A 247 -9.18 28.84 25.05
C PRO A 247 -10.26 27.82 24.66
N ALA A 248 -11.53 28.23 24.74
CA ALA A 248 -12.67 27.37 24.41
C ALA A 248 -12.75 27.01 22.91
N SER A 249 -12.02 27.73 22.05
CA SER A 249 -11.92 27.47 20.61
C SER A 249 -11.03 26.28 20.27
N LEU A 250 -10.16 25.82 21.19
CA LEU A 250 -9.28 24.69 20.92
C LEU A 250 -10.07 23.38 20.87
N ASP A 251 -10.05 22.74 19.70
CA ASP A 251 -10.75 21.48 19.44
C ASP A 251 -9.76 20.33 19.22
N PHE A 252 -9.58 19.51 20.25
CA PHE A 252 -8.74 18.31 20.18
C PHE A 252 -9.38 17.17 19.40
N ARG A 253 -10.68 17.26 19.07
CA ARG A 253 -11.39 16.25 18.27
C ARG A 253 -11.36 16.55 16.78
N ARG A 254 -10.65 17.60 16.36
CA ARG A 254 -10.46 17.95 14.96
C ARG A 254 -9.29 17.19 14.35
N GLU A 255 -9.51 16.64 13.17
CA GLU A 255 -8.49 15.96 12.39
C GLU A 255 -7.54 16.98 11.69
N ASN A 256 -6.21 16.77 11.67
CA ASN A 256 -5.13 17.67 11.24
C ASN A 256 -4.03 17.02 10.35
N ALA A 257 -4.31 15.99 9.56
CA ALA A 257 -3.38 15.01 8.95
C ALA A 257 -2.22 14.39 9.80
N TYR A 258 -1.47 15.21 10.53
CA TYR A 258 -0.25 14.89 11.28
C TYR A 258 -0.46 13.79 12.31
N TYR A 259 -1.65 13.75 12.92
CA TYR A 259 -1.97 12.84 14.02
C TYR A 259 -3.43 12.33 14.05
N VAL A 260 -4.08 12.18 12.89
CA VAL A 260 -5.56 12.22 12.85
C VAL A 260 -6.25 11.27 11.88
N SER A 261 -5.57 10.24 11.41
CA SER A 261 -6.29 9.08 10.90
C SER A 261 -6.84 8.32 12.12
N PRO A 262 -8.09 7.81 12.11
CA PRO A 262 -8.62 7.00 13.21
C PRO A 262 -7.64 5.89 13.59
N LEU A 263 -7.02 6.02 14.77
CA LEU A 263 -6.09 5.02 15.27
C LEU A 263 -6.93 3.84 15.73
N VAL A 264 -6.79 2.71 15.05
CA VAL A 264 -7.45 1.46 15.39
C VAL A 264 -6.40 0.52 15.95
N VAL A 265 -6.72 -0.05 17.12
CA VAL A 265 -5.96 -1.12 17.75
C VAL A 265 -6.80 -2.38 17.72
N VAL A 266 -6.26 -3.45 17.14
CA VAL A 266 -6.83 -4.80 17.19
C VAL A 266 -5.84 -5.69 17.92
N ASP A 267 -6.25 -6.24 19.06
CA ASP A 267 -5.39 -7.08 19.88
C ASP A 267 -6.20 -8.16 20.57
N GLY A 268 -5.82 -9.43 20.38
CA GLY A 268 -6.53 -10.57 20.97
C GLY A 268 -8.02 -10.64 20.61
N GLY A 269 -8.40 -10.16 19.42
CA GLY A 269 -9.79 -10.09 18.96
C GLY A 269 -10.60 -8.88 19.48
N ARG A 270 -10.02 -8.06 20.36
CA ARG A 270 -10.62 -6.79 20.79
C ARG A 270 -10.30 -5.71 19.78
N VAL A 271 -11.32 -4.99 19.33
CA VAL A 271 -11.20 -3.84 18.42
C VAL A 271 -11.44 -2.56 19.22
N GLU A 272 -10.48 -1.63 19.16
CA GLU A 272 -10.55 -0.32 19.78
C GLU A 272 -10.29 0.75 18.73
N GLN A 273 -11.28 1.61 18.48
CA GLN A 273 -11.05 2.88 17.79
C GLN A 273 -10.70 3.94 18.83
N VAL A 274 -9.44 4.35 18.84
CA VAL A 274 -8.90 5.30 19.82
C VAL A 274 -9.51 6.69 19.57
N PRO A 275 -10.06 7.36 20.61
CA PRO A 275 -10.57 8.72 20.47
C PRO A 275 -9.51 9.72 19.98
N LEU A 276 -9.90 10.71 19.17
CA LEU A 276 -8.98 11.71 18.59
C LEU A 276 -8.29 12.61 19.63
N ASP A 277 -8.89 12.75 20.81
CA ASP A 277 -8.34 13.47 21.95
C ASP A 277 -7.46 12.59 22.86
N ASP A 278 -7.26 11.31 22.55
CA ASP A 278 -6.33 10.44 23.26
C ASP A 278 -4.88 10.71 22.82
N SER A 279 -3.98 10.87 23.78
CA SER A 279 -2.55 11.10 23.55
C SER A 279 -1.86 10.04 22.67
N ARG A 280 -2.32 8.78 22.66
CA ARG A 280 -1.74 7.70 21.85
C ARG A 280 -1.86 7.96 20.36
N GLY A 281 -2.91 8.67 19.94
CA GLY A 281 -3.13 9.05 18.55
C GLY A 281 -2.40 10.33 18.15
N ARG A 282 -1.83 11.09 19.10
CA ARG A 282 -1.42 12.49 18.92
C ARG A 282 0.10 12.69 18.82
N GLY A 283 0.62 12.73 17.59
CA GLY A 283 2.02 12.99 17.26
C GLY A 283 2.34 12.64 15.82
N TYR A 284 3.58 12.84 15.36
CA TYR A 284 3.94 12.57 13.96
C TYR A 284 3.72 11.09 13.62
N ARG A 285 2.93 10.81 12.59
CA ARG A 285 2.42 9.46 12.34
C ARG A 285 3.51 8.40 12.17
N THR A 286 4.56 8.71 11.40
CA THR A 286 5.72 7.84 11.18
C THR A 286 6.37 7.40 12.51
N ARG A 287 6.39 8.27 13.52
CA ARG A 287 6.93 7.94 14.85
C ARG A 287 6.00 7.01 15.64
N ILE A 288 4.68 7.27 15.61
CA ILE A 288 3.69 6.41 16.29
C ILE A 288 3.76 4.98 15.74
N GLU A 289 3.89 4.84 14.42
CA GLU A 289 4.02 3.55 13.74
C GLU A 289 5.30 2.81 14.17
N ALA A 290 6.43 3.51 14.23
CA ALA A 290 7.69 2.96 14.69
C ALA A 290 7.68 2.59 16.19
N ASP A 291 7.10 3.43 17.06
CA ASP A 291 6.97 3.16 18.49
C ASP A 291 6.14 1.89 18.74
N ALA A 292 5.00 1.75 18.04
CA ALA A 292 4.15 0.58 18.14
C ALA A 292 4.87 -0.70 17.68
N ALA A 293 5.61 -0.62 16.56
CA ALA A 293 6.40 -1.74 16.05
C ALA A 293 7.52 -2.14 17.02
N ILE A 294 8.29 -1.18 17.54
CA ILE A 294 9.39 -1.43 18.49
C ILE A 294 8.85 -2.09 19.76
N ALA A 295 7.77 -1.54 20.33
CA ALA A 295 7.15 -2.07 21.54
C ALA A 295 6.67 -3.52 21.33
N TRP A 296 6.01 -3.80 20.21
CA TRP A 296 5.51 -5.13 19.91
C TRP A 296 6.64 -6.13 19.65
N ILE A 297 7.67 -5.78 18.85
CA ILE A 297 8.82 -6.65 18.57
C ILE A 297 9.55 -7.01 19.87
N LYS A 298 9.82 -6.03 20.75
CA LYS A 298 10.50 -6.27 22.03
C LYS A 298 9.68 -7.12 23.01
N SER A 299 8.36 -7.19 22.83
CA SER A 299 7.48 -8.04 23.64
C SER A 299 7.45 -9.51 23.17
N ARG A 300 8.00 -9.82 21.99
CA ARG A 300 7.95 -11.19 21.44
C ARG A 300 8.83 -12.14 22.24
N ALA A 301 8.31 -13.35 22.47
CA ALA A 301 9.05 -14.40 23.16
C ALA A 301 10.24 -14.88 22.32
N SER A 302 11.37 -15.15 22.98
CA SER A 302 12.54 -15.74 22.31
C SER A 302 12.19 -17.11 21.72
N GLY A 303 12.58 -17.35 20.46
CA GLY A 303 12.41 -18.65 19.79
C GLY A 303 11.06 -18.87 19.10
N LYS A 304 10.11 -17.95 19.22
CA LYS A 304 8.89 -17.93 18.40
C LYS A 304 9.10 -16.99 17.22
N PRO A 305 8.94 -17.45 15.96
CA PRO A 305 9.11 -16.58 14.81
C PRO A 305 7.98 -15.54 14.75
N TRP A 306 8.28 -14.35 14.25
CA TRP A 306 7.31 -13.29 14.09
C TRP A 306 7.46 -12.57 12.75
N MET A 307 6.36 -12.00 12.26
CA MET A 307 6.35 -11.00 11.19
C MET A 307 5.84 -9.67 11.75
N ALA A 308 6.65 -8.62 11.63
CA ALA A 308 6.25 -7.24 11.87
C ALA A 308 6.12 -6.52 10.53
N THR A 309 4.90 -6.18 10.14
CA THR A 309 4.64 -5.32 8.99
C THR A 309 4.63 -3.86 9.46
N VAL A 310 5.66 -3.10 9.10
CA VAL A 310 5.72 -1.66 9.31
C VAL A 310 5.29 -0.98 8.01
N SER A 311 4.02 -0.60 7.98
CA SER A 311 3.34 -0.04 6.82
C SER A 311 3.26 1.47 6.96
N PHE A 312 4.34 2.15 6.64
CA PHE A 312 4.43 3.59 6.90
C PHE A 312 3.39 4.37 6.09
N SER A 313 2.84 5.40 6.73
CA SER A 313 1.95 6.37 6.10
C SER A 313 2.66 7.32 5.15
N ALA A 314 3.91 7.62 5.48
CA ALA A 314 4.76 8.49 4.70
C ALA A 314 5.26 7.71 3.46
N ALA A 315 5.43 8.35 2.31
CA ALA A 315 5.34 9.80 2.07
C ALA A 315 4.05 10.22 1.35
N HIS A 316 2.95 9.47 1.52
CA HIS A 316 1.65 9.77 0.91
C HIS A 316 1.12 11.14 1.38
N THR A 317 0.31 11.77 0.53
CA THR A 317 -0.41 13.00 0.85
C THR A 317 -1.39 12.80 2.02
N PRO A 318 -1.76 13.86 2.75
CA PRO A 318 -1.30 15.24 2.58
C PRO A 318 0.15 15.43 3.06
N LEU A 319 0.86 16.36 2.43
CA LEU A 319 2.27 16.59 2.69
C LEU A 319 2.47 17.36 3.99
N GLN A 320 3.30 16.81 4.88
CA GLN A 320 3.53 17.35 6.21
C GLN A 320 4.99 17.71 6.39
N GLN A 321 5.26 18.82 7.08
CA GLN A 321 6.61 19.10 7.55
C GLN A 321 6.98 18.10 8.67
N PRO A 322 7.99 17.22 8.47
CA PRO A 322 8.42 16.31 9.53
C PRO A 322 9.16 17.09 10.63
N PRO A 323 9.22 16.59 11.88
CA PRO A 323 10.13 17.12 12.90
C PRO A 323 11.58 17.22 12.37
N MET A 324 12.29 18.30 12.67
CA MET A 324 13.69 18.48 12.24
C MET A 324 14.62 17.36 12.69
N ALA A 325 14.39 16.80 13.87
CA ALA A 325 15.18 15.69 14.40
C ALA A 325 15.11 14.41 13.53
N LEU A 326 14.13 14.33 12.62
CA LEU A 326 13.96 13.22 11.69
C LEU A 326 14.57 13.45 10.31
N VAL A 327 15.05 14.66 10.00
CA VAL A 327 15.61 15.00 8.69
C VAL A 327 16.93 15.76 8.82
N PRO A 328 17.94 15.18 9.50
CA PRO A 328 19.18 15.89 9.82
C PRO A 328 20.01 16.34 8.59
N HIS A 329 19.77 15.75 7.41
CA HIS A 329 20.52 16.01 6.19
C HIS A 329 19.88 17.08 5.30
N SER A 330 18.54 17.09 5.19
CA SER A 330 17.80 18.12 4.45
C SER A 330 18.03 19.53 5.00
N GLY A 331 18.54 19.66 6.24
CA GLY A 331 19.03 20.93 6.78
C GLY A 331 17.94 21.95 7.07
N HIS A 332 18.25 22.88 7.98
CA HIS A 332 17.30 23.86 8.51
C HIS A 332 16.91 24.97 7.51
N ALA A 333 17.41 24.94 6.27
CA ALA A 333 17.56 26.14 5.45
C ALA A 333 16.26 26.68 4.83
N ASP A 334 15.24 25.83 4.60
CA ASP A 334 14.03 26.26 3.88
C ASP A 334 12.71 25.80 4.49
N LYS A 335 12.71 25.06 5.62
CA LYS A 335 11.46 24.53 6.22
C LYS A 335 10.46 25.61 6.57
N ASP A 336 10.94 26.74 7.06
CA ASP A 336 10.08 27.86 7.41
C ASP A 336 9.31 28.34 6.17
N ALA A 337 9.94 28.40 5.00
CA ALA A 337 9.30 28.90 3.77
C ALA A 337 8.39 27.89 3.05
N LEU A 338 8.29 26.63 3.51
CA LEU A 338 7.47 25.61 2.86
C LEU A 338 5.99 25.82 3.19
N ASP A 339 5.20 26.26 2.21
CA ASP A 339 3.76 26.15 2.26
C ASP A 339 3.34 24.72 1.86
N CYS A 340 2.54 24.05 2.69
CA CYS A 340 2.06 22.69 2.43
C CYS A 340 0.93 22.66 1.37
N ASP A 341 1.02 23.55 0.37
CA ASP A 341 -0.01 23.90 -0.62
C ASP A 341 0.56 23.94 -2.06
N GLY A 342 1.89 24.04 -2.24
CA GLY A 342 2.53 24.18 -3.56
C GLY A 342 3.28 22.93 -4.08
N VAL A 343 3.38 22.79 -5.41
CA VAL A 343 4.07 21.67 -6.10
C VAL A 343 5.57 21.60 -5.80
N LEU A 344 6.27 22.75 -5.81
CA LEU A 344 7.71 22.80 -5.54
C LEU A 344 8.02 22.49 -4.07
N ALA A 345 7.27 23.10 -3.15
CA ALA A 345 7.32 22.77 -1.74
C ALA A 345 6.99 21.27 -1.54
N GLY A 346 6.04 20.74 -2.32
CA GLY A 346 5.64 19.35 -2.25
C GLY A 346 6.75 18.35 -2.58
N ARG A 347 7.63 18.64 -3.55
CA ARG A 347 8.81 17.80 -3.83
C ARG A 347 9.80 17.77 -2.67
N VAL A 348 10.02 18.91 -2.04
CA VAL A 348 10.93 19.02 -0.89
C VAL A 348 10.33 18.32 0.33
N LEU A 349 9.04 18.55 0.61
CA LEU A 349 8.32 17.92 1.70
C LEU A 349 8.28 16.40 1.55
N GLN A 350 8.01 15.90 0.33
CA GLN A 350 8.01 14.47 0.08
C GLN A 350 9.40 13.86 0.35
N ASN A 351 10.49 14.49 -0.11
CA ASN A 351 11.84 14.02 0.22
C ASN A 351 12.06 13.98 1.73
N GLN A 352 11.67 15.04 2.45
CA GLN A 352 11.80 15.11 3.91
C GLN A 352 10.95 14.04 4.62
N MET A 353 9.74 13.76 4.16
CA MET A 353 8.89 12.70 4.72
C MET A 353 9.52 11.32 4.51
N THR A 354 10.13 11.07 3.34
CA THR A 354 10.89 9.85 3.06
C THR A 354 12.15 9.74 3.93
N GLU A 355 12.88 10.84 4.16
CA GLU A 355 14.02 10.88 5.09
C GLU A 355 13.60 10.62 6.55
N ALA A 356 12.44 11.15 6.95
CA ALA A 356 11.90 10.93 8.29
C ALA A 356 11.50 9.47 8.51
N LEU A 357 10.91 8.84 7.48
CA LEU A 357 10.66 7.41 7.43
C LEU A 357 11.96 6.62 7.57
N ASP A 358 12.99 6.92 6.78
CA ASP A 358 14.28 6.23 6.87
C ASP A 358 14.93 6.35 8.27
N THR A 359 14.81 7.52 8.90
CA THR A 359 15.31 7.74 10.26
C THR A 359 14.58 6.87 11.29
N GLU A 360 13.25 6.80 11.22
CA GLU A 360 12.44 5.95 12.09
C GLU A 360 12.64 4.46 11.80
N PHE A 361 12.82 4.08 10.53
CA PHE A 361 13.23 2.72 10.14
C PHE A 361 14.57 2.33 10.78
N GLY A 362 15.58 3.20 10.70
CA GLY A 362 16.85 2.99 11.38
C GLY A 362 16.70 2.86 12.90
N ARG A 363 15.78 3.61 13.51
CA ARG A 363 15.47 3.50 14.95
C ARG A 363 14.85 2.14 15.29
N ILE A 364 13.89 1.65 14.49
CA ILE A 364 13.30 0.32 14.66
C ILE A 364 14.41 -0.74 14.68
N LEU A 365 15.33 -0.71 13.71
CA LEU A 365 16.41 -1.69 13.63
C LEU A 365 17.33 -1.66 14.86
N VAL A 366 17.66 -0.46 15.36
CA VAL A 366 18.58 -0.30 16.49
C VAL A 366 17.93 -0.66 17.83
N GLU A 367 16.71 -0.16 18.09
CA GLU A 367 16.05 -0.38 19.38
C GLU A 367 15.55 -1.82 19.58
N THR A 368 15.32 -2.55 18.48
CA THR A 368 14.97 -3.97 18.49
C THR A 368 16.19 -4.89 18.46
N GLY A 369 17.40 -4.33 18.31
CA GLY A 369 18.66 -5.08 18.29
C GLY A 369 18.98 -5.79 16.97
N ILE A 370 18.24 -5.50 15.90
CA ILE A 370 18.51 -6.03 14.55
C ILE A 370 19.79 -5.41 13.95
N ALA A 371 20.05 -4.14 14.26
CA ALA A 371 21.24 -3.41 13.85
C ALA A 371 21.82 -2.59 15.02
N LYS A 372 22.96 -1.95 14.79
CA LYS A 372 23.62 -1.04 15.76
C LYS A 372 23.96 0.28 15.08
N ARG A 373 24.29 1.29 15.89
CA ARG A 373 24.92 2.53 15.40
C ARG A 373 26.43 2.45 15.59
N ALA A 374 27.18 2.82 14.56
CA ALA A 374 28.61 3.07 14.66
C ALA A 374 28.89 4.34 15.49
N GLY A 375 30.16 4.58 15.82
CA GLY A 375 30.59 5.80 16.52
C GLY A 375 30.33 7.10 15.75
N ASP A 376 30.17 7.03 14.43
CA ASP A 376 29.83 8.16 13.55
C ASP A 376 28.32 8.31 13.30
N GLY A 377 27.48 7.46 13.91
CA GLY A 377 26.02 7.45 13.74
C GLY A 377 25.51 6.64 12.53
N SER A 378 26.39 6.11 11.68
CA SER A 378 25.98 5.24 10.58
C SER A 378 25.36 3.92 11.08
N LEU A 379 24.45 3.34 10.28
CA LEU A 379 23.83 2.06 10.61
C LEU A 379 24.82 0.91 10.33
N GLN A 380 25.10 0.11 11.36
CA GLN A 380 25.83 -1.14 11.25
C GLN A 380 24.84 -2.30 11.30
N TYR A 381 24.54 -2.84 10.12
CA TYR A 381 23.69 -4.02 9.96
C TYR A 381 24.53 -5.21 9.48
N ASP A 382 24.52 -6.29 10.24
CA ASP A 382 25.10 -7.58 9.86
C ASP A 382 23.97 -8.61 9.71
N PRO A 383 23.61 -8.98 8.46
CA PRO A 383 22.56 -9.97 8.20
C PRO A 383 22.78 -11.32 8.87
N LYS A 384 24.03 -11.70 9.18
CA LYS A 384 24.36 -12.98 9.82
C LYS A 384 24.27 -12.92 11.34
N ALA A 385 24.40 -11.72 11.93
CA ALA A 385 24.26 -11.52 13.36
C ALA A 385 22.79 -11.45 13.81
N SER A 386 21.86 -11.15 12.88
CA SER A 386 20.43 -11.13 13.13
C SER A 386 19.76 -12.41 12.60
N ASN A 387 18.71 -12.90 13.25
CA ASN A 387 17.81 -13.93 12.69
C ASN A 387 16.60 -13.30 11.98
N THR A 388 16.76 -12.10 11.40
CA THR A 388 15.65 -11.35 10.80
C THR A 388 15.92 -11.13 9.32
N VAL A 389 14.93 -11.44 8.48
CA VAL A 389 14.87 -11.02 7.08
C VAL A 389 14.11 -9.71 7.01
N ILE A 390 14.74 -8.70 6.42
CA ILE A 390 14.16 -7.39 6.15
C ILE A 390 13.72 -7.37 4.68
N VAL A 391 12.46 -7.06 4.45
CA VAL A 391 11.87 -6.87 3.11
C VAL A 391 11.35 -5.43 3.04
N ILE A 392 11.80 -4.65 2.06
CA ILE A 392 11.38 -3.25 1.85
C ILE A 392 10.74 -3.16 0.46
N VAL A 393 9.51 -2.65 0.35
CA VAL A 393 8.78 -2.50 -0.92
C VAL A 393 8.11 -1.14 -1.04
N GLY A 394 8.00 -0.61 -2.25
CA GLY A 394 6.94 0.36 -2.61
C GLY A 394 5.62 -0.37 -2.88
N ASP A 395 4.47 0.25 -2.58
CA ASP A 395 3.16 -0.31 -2.93
C ASP A 395 2.68 0.09 -4.34
N ASN A 396 3.08 1.26 -4.82
CA ASN A 396 2.90 1.74 -6.18
C ASN A 396 3.97 2.79 -6.54
N GLY A 397 3.98 3.20 -7.81
CA GLY A 397 4.86 4.26 -8.29
C GLY A 397 4.60 5.61 -7.61
N SER A 398 5.52 6.54 -7.80
CA SER A 398 5.49 7.87 -7.18
C SER A 398 4.26 8.68 -7.61
N LEU A 399 3.72 9.51 -6.72
CA LEU A 399 2.66 10.45 -7.06
C LEU A 399 3.20 11.57 -7.97
N GLY A 400 2.44 12.01 -8.98
CA GLY A 400 2.91 12.83 -10.09
C GLY A 400 3.85 14.00 -9.75
N PHE A 401 3.52 14.83 -8.75
CA PHE A 401 4.39 15.96 -8.40
C PHE A 401 5.75 15.52 -7.80
N SER A 402 5.82 14.35 -7.17
CA SER A 402 7.02 13.81 -6.51
C SER A 402 7.97 13.08 -7.46
N VAL A 403 7.49 12.74 -8.67
CA VAL A 403 8.25 12.04 -9.70
C VAL A 403 9.55 12.77 -10.05
N LYS A 404 10.63 12.00 -10.14
CA LYS A 404 11.99 12.46 -10.48
C LYS A 404 12.29 12.23 -11.96
N PRO A 405 12.80 13.23 -12.71
CA PRO A 405 13.19 13.03 -14.10
C PRO A 405 14.31 11.97 -14.21
N PRO A 406 14.38 11.19 -15.32
CA PRO A 406 13.64 11.35 -16.58
C PRO A 406 12.22 10.73 -16.59
N PHE A 407 11.74 10.19 -15.46
CA PHE A 407 10.40 9.63 -15.36
C PHE A 407 9.31 10.67 -15.63
N ASN A 408 8.16 10.20 -16.12
CA ASN A 408 7.08 11.08 -16.59
C ASN A 408 5.99 11.22 -15.51
N SER A 409 5.86 12.43 -14.96
CA SER A 409 4.88 12.74 -13.91
C SER A 409 3.42 12.59 -14.32
N GLN A 410 3.11 12.58 -15.62
CA GLN A 410 1.75 12.39 -16.14
C GLN A 410 1.36 10.92 -16.28
N LEU A 411 2.35 10.02 -16.24
CA LEU A 411 2.19 8.56 -16.36
C LEU A 411 2.55 7.86 -15.04
N ALA A 412 2.33 8.56 -13.93
CA ALA A 412 2.76 8.19 -12.60
C ALA A 412 1.73 7.27 -11.90
N LYS A 413 1.72 7.25 -10.56
CA LYS A 413 0.69 6.56 -9.75
C LYS A 413 -0.70 6.63 -10.37
N GLY A 414 -1.38 5.48 -10.37
CA GLY A 414 -2.71 5.31 -10.96
C GLY A 414 -2.71 4.91 -12.43
N THR A 415 -1.54 4.74 -13.04
CA THR A 415 -1.42 4.26 -14.42
C THR A 415 -0.57 2.99 -14.50
N THR A 416 -0.79 2.17 -15.52
CA THR A 416 0.01 0.95 -15.74
C THR A 416 1.34 1.21 -16.45
N TYR A 417 1.72 2.47 -16.68
CA TYR A 417 3.01 2.86 -17.26
C TYR A 417 4.15 2.67 -16.25
N GLN A 418 5.41 2.57 -16.69
CA GLN A 418 6.58 2.31 -15.85
C GLN A 418 6.67 3.25 -14.65
N THR A 419 6.35 4.54 -14.80
CA THR A 419 6.41 5.49 -13.69
C THR A 419 5.36 5.20 -12.60
N GLY A 420 4.24 4.56 -12.95
CA GLY A 420 3.16 4.20 -12.03
C GLY A 420 3.29 2.83 -11.36
N ILE A 421 4.13 1.92 -11.87
CA ILE A 421 4.21 0.52 -11.40
C ILE A 421 5.63 -0.02 -11.17
N TRP A 422 6.68 0.79 -11.33
CA TRP A 422 8.05 0.33 -11.13
C TRP A 422 8.58 0.78 -9.76
N ASP A 423 8.68 -0.19 -8.86
CA ASP A 423 8.85 0.04 -7.43
C ASP A 423 10.16 -0.55 -6.90
N PRO A 424 10.72 0.02 -5.82
CA PRO A 424 11.87 -0.57 -5.17
C PRO A 424 11.49 -1.85 -4.43
N LEU A 425 12.32 -2.88 -4.56
CA LEU A 425 12.29 -4.08 -3.71
C LEU A 425 13.70 -4.38 -3.20
N ILE A 426 13.87 -4.37 -1.88
CA ILE A 426 15.12 -4.74 -1.20
C ILE A 426 14.82 -5.93 -0.29
N VAL A 427 15.66 -6.97 -0.35
CA VAL A 427 15.61 -8.07 0.61
C VAL A 427 17.00 -8.29 1.21
N ALA A 428 17.10 -8.26 2.54
CA ALA A 428 18.33 -8.49 3.27
C ALA A 428 18.11 -9.44 4.44
N GLY A 429 19.07 -10.30 4.77
CA GLY A 429 18.95 -11.23 5.89
C GLY A 429 19.83 -12.47 5.73
N PRO A 430 19.74 -13.43 6.68
CA PRO A 430 20.58 -14.63 6.68
C PRO A 430 20.62 -15.43 5.37
N PRO A 431 19.52 -15.57 4.60
CA PRO A 431 19.52 -16.33 3.35
C PRO A 431 20.33 -15.69 2.21
N VAL A 432 20.71 -14.41 2.33
CA VAL A 432 21.35 -13.68 1.23
C VAL A 432 22.78 -14.14 1.02
N ALA A 433 23.03 -14.69 -0.17
CA ALA A 433 24.37 -14.97 -0.69
C ALA A 433 24.86 -13.81 -1.56
N GLN A 434 26.13 -13.43 -1.37
CA GLN A 434 26.81 -12.36 -2.10
C GLN A 434 26.03 -11.03 -2.03
N PRO A 435 25.95 -10.40 -0.84
CA PRO A 435 25.20 -9.16 -0.64
C PRO A 435 25.77 -7.98 -1.44
N GLY A 436 24.97 -6.92 -1.58
CA GLY A 436 25.33 -5.69 -2.28
C GLY A 436 25.08 -5.73 -3.79
N ARG A 437 24.56 -6.84 -4.31
CA ARG A 437 24.25 -7.02 -5.73
C ARG A 437 22.83 -6.59 -6.09
N ALA A 438 22.57 -6.54 -7.39
CA ALA A 438 21.25 -6.33 -7.97
C ALA A 438 20.75 -7.61 -8.69
N VAL A 439 19.43 -7.78 -8.74
CA VAL A 439 18.73 -8.73 -9.61
C VAL A 439 18.07 -7.93 -10.71
N GLU A 440 18.48 -8.22 -11.96
CA GLU A 440 17.98 -7.55 -13.17
C GLU A 440 16.81 -8.31 -13.82
N HIS A 441 16.52 -9.52 -13.33
CA HIS A 441 15.41 -10.34 -13.79
C HIS A 441 14.06 -9.82 -13.30
N MET A 442 13.03 -10.02 -14.12
CA MET A 442 11.67 -9.62 -13.82
C MET A 442 11.13 -10.32 -12.57
N VAL A 443 10.64 -9.52 -11.64
CA VAL A 443 9.84 -9.95 -10.49
C VAL A 443 8.58 -9.08 -10.39
N ASN A 444 7.57 -9.56 -9.69
CA ASN A 444 6.33 -8.84 -9.44
C ASN A 444 6.03 -8.78 -7.94
N MET A 445 5.26 -7.79 -7.48
CA MET A 445 4.84 -7.72 -6.07
C MET A 445 4.03 -8.95 -5.64
N VAL A 446 3.35 -9.66 -6.54
CA VAL A 446 2.75 -10.95 -6.17
C VAL A 446 3.79 -11.98 -5.70
N ASP A 447 5.06 -11.89 -6.13
CA ASP A 447 6.12 -12.83 -5.74
C ASP A 447 6.57 -12.65 -4.29
N VAL A 448 6.31 -11.48 -3.70
CA VAL A 448 6.62 -11.23 -2.29
C VAL A 448 5.76 -12.13 -1.39
N PHE A 449 4.54 -12.47 -1.81
CA PHE A 449 3.71 -13.48 -1.15
C PHE A 449 4.40 -14.85 -1.12
N GLN A 450 4.97 -15.26 -2.26
CA GLN A 450 5.72 -16.51 -2.37
C GLN A 450 6.94 -16.52 -1.45
N LEU A 451 7.69 -15.42 -1.42
CA LEU A 451 8.88 -15.27 -0.56
C LEU A 451 8.55 -15.55 0.91
N PHE A 452 7.44 -15.03 1.43
CA PHE A 452 7.07 -15.26 2.83
C PHE A 452 6.76 -16.74 3.11
N GLY A 453 6.10 -17.43 2.18
CA GLY A 453 5.92 -18.89 2.27
C GLY A 453 7.25 -19.64 2.23
N GLU A 454 8.16 -19.27 1.34
CA GLU A 454 9.50 -19.87 1.23
C GLU A 454 10.32 -19.71 2.52
N LEU A 455 10.31 -18.50 3.12
CA LEU A 455 10.99 -18.22 4.39
C LEU A 455 10.41 -19.03 5.56
N ALA A 456 9.11 -19.34 5.51
CA ALA A 456 8.44 -20.18 6.49
C ALA A 456 8.63 -21.70 6.25
N GLY A 457 9.18 -22.08 5.10
CA GLY A 457 9.31 -23.47 4.65
C GLY A 457 7.99 -24.08 4.19
N ILE A 458 7.09 -23.27 3.63
CA ILE A 458 5.78 -23.68 3.13
C ILE A 458 5.81 -23.75 1.60
N ASP A 459 5.29 -24.84 1.05
CA ASP A 459 4.96 -24.94 -0.37
C ASP A 459 3.64 -24.20 -0.64
N VAL A 460 3.77 -22.95 -1.10
CA VAL A 460 2.65 -22.02 -1.31
C VAL A 460 1.61 -22.55 -2.29
N HIS A 461 2.03 -23.06 -3.44
CA HIS A 461 1.13 -23.56 -4.48
C HIS A 461 0.33 -24.80 -4.03
N LYS A 462 0.82 -25.50 -3.00
CA LYS A 462 0.10 -26.60 -2.33
C LYS A 462 -0.77 -26.12 -1.17
N ALA A 463 -0.31 -25.12 -0.42
CA ALA A 463 -0.98 -24.65 0.80
C ALA A 463 -2.14 -23.69 0.53
N VAL A 464 -2.10 -22.97 -0.59
CA VAL A 464 -3.16 -22.04 -0.99
C VAL A 464 -4.20 -22.79 -1.84
N PRO A 465 -5.48 -22.82 -1.43
CA PRO A 465 -6.52 -23.57 -2.15
C PRO A 465 -6.92 -22.93 -3.49
N ARG A 466 -6.55 -21.67 -3.71
CA ARG A 466 -6.88 -20.88 -4.89
C ARG A 466 -5.64 -20.64 -5.76
N THR A 467 -5.85 -20.32 -7.02
CA THR A 467 -4.78 -19.93 -7.94
C THR A 467 -4.02 -18.72 -7.41
N VAL A 468 -2.69 -18.85 -7.32
CA VAL A 468 -1.76 -17.76 -7.06
C VAL A 468 -0.95 -17.43 -8.33
N ASP A 469 -0.64 -16.16 -8.52
CA ASP A 469 0.12 -15.64 -9.67
C ASP A 469 1.62 -15.47 -9.36
N SER A 470 2.00 -15.80 -8.13
CA SER A 470 3.33 -15.63 -7.54
C SER A 470 4.31 -16.75 -7.95
N VAL A 471 5.56 -16.37 -8.22
CA VAL A 471 6.70 -17.28 -8.43
C VAL A 471 7.78 -17.05 -7.37
N ALA A 472 8.73 -17.97 -7.27
CA ALA A 472 9.77 -17.99 -6.23
C ALA A 472 10.68 -16.74 -6.24
N LEU A 473 11.06 -16.25 -5.05
CA LEU A 473 12.08 -15.20 -4.88
C LEU A 473 13.30 -15.68 -4.10
N LEU A 474 13.14 -16.65 -3.20
CA LEU A 474 14.25 -17.18 -2.41
C LEU A 474 15.46 -17.63 -3.25
N PRO A 475 15.29 -18.27 -4.43
CA PRO A 475 16.43 -18.64 -5.29
C PRO A 475 17.31 -17.45 -5.69
N TYR A 476 16.72 -16.27 -5.92
CA TYR A 476 17.48 -15.05 -6.22
C TYR A 476 18.25 -14.53 -5.01
N LEU A 477 17.91 -14.93 -3.79
CA LEU A 477 18.64 -14.55 -2.57
C LEU A 477 19.81 -15.49 -2.32
N THR A 478 19.60 -16.80 -2.47
CA THR A 478 20.58 -17.83 -2.13
C THR A 478 21.57 -18.16 -3.25
N ASN A 479 21.23 -17.82 -4.51
CA ASN A 479 22.08 -18.07 -5.68
C ASN A 479 22.21 -16.80 -6.54
N ALA A 480 23.41 -16.21 -6.57
CA ALA A 480 23.67 -15.02 -7.38
C ALA A 480 23.61 -15.26 -8.90
N GLY A 481 23.73 -16.52 -9.35
CA GLY A 481 23.61 -16.90 -10.76
C GLY A 481 22.21 -17.36 -11.17
N GLN A 482 21.19 -17.11 -10.33
CA GLN A 482 19.82 -17.51 -10.63
C GLN A 482 19.29 -16.75 -11.86
N GLY A 483 18.94 -17.49 -12.93
CA GLY A 483 18.30 -16.94 -14.12
C GLY A 483 16.83 -16.57 -13.89
N SER A 484 16.22 -15.91 -14.88
CA SER A 484 14.83 -15.44 -14.78
C SER A 484 13.85 -16.58 -14.52
N LEU A 485 13.02 -16.40 -13.49
CA LEU A 485 11.89 -17.27 -13.14
C LEU A 485 10.56 -16.79 -13.73
N ARG A 486 10.50 -15.54 -14.18
CA ARG A 486 9.36 -14.97 -14.92
C ARG A 486 9.68 -14.88 -16.40
N THR A 487 8.67 -15.11 -17.22
CA THR A 487 8.72 -14.81 -18.66
C THR A 487 7.97 -13.53 -19.00
N MET A 488 7.04 -13.13 -18.12
CA MET A 488 6.24 -11.93 -18.27
C MET A 488 6.04 -11.17 -16.95
N ASN A 489 5.61 -9.91 -17.07
CA ASN A 489 5.08 -9.12 -15.97
C ASN A 489 3.73 -8.51 -16.38
N PHE A 490 2.81 -8.45 -15.43
CA PHE A 490 1.45 -7.96 -15.62
C PHE A 490 1.08 -6.92 -14.57
N ALA A 491 0.31 -5.92 -14.97
CA ALA A 491 -0.31 -4.92 -14.09
C ALA A 491 -1.66 -4.49 -14.64
N MET A 492 -2.58 -4.10 -13.77
CA MET A 492 -3.86 -3.54 -14.19
C MET A 492 -4.44 -2.58 -13.15
N THR A 493 -5.28 -1.66 -13.62
CA THR A 493 -6.16 -0.82 -12.81
C THR A 493 -7.53 -0.73 -13.49
N GLY A 494 -8.53 -0.34 -12.71
CA GLY A 494 -9.92 -0.21 -13.10
C GLY A 494 -10.74 0.34 -11.95
N PHE A 495 -12.07 0.31 -12.07
CA PHE A 495 -12.93 0.73 -10.97
C PHE A 495 -13.23 -0.39 -10.00
N ASN A 496 -13.21 -0.05 -8.71
CA ASN A 496 -13.84 -0.85 -7.68
C ASN A 496 -15.38 -0.83 -7.84
N LEU A 497 -16.03 -1.87 -7.33
CA LEU A 497 -17.48 -1.98 -7.32
C LEU A 497 -18.05 -1.05 -6.25
N GLN A 498 -19.01 -0.22 -6.67
CA GLN A 498 -19.82 0.63 -5.80
C GLN A 498 -21.30 0.34 -6.05
N ALA A 499 -22.13 0.56 -5.04
CA ALA A 499 -23.57 0.29 -5.12
C ALA A 499 -24.20 0.92 -6.38
N ASN A 500 -25.03 0.15 -7.07
CA ASN A 500 -25.78 0.60 -8.26
C ASN A 500 -24.88 1.12 -9.41
N GLY A 501 -23.66 0.60 -9.54
CA GLY A 501 -22.72 1.00 -10.59
C GLY A 501 -22.10 2.39 -10.36
N GLY A 502 -22.09 2.88 -9.12
CA GLY A 502 -21.47 4.14 -8.73
C GLY A 502 -19.98 4.23 -9.10
N ARG A 503 -19.46 5.46 -9.12
CA ARG A 503 -18.06 5.78 -9.43
C ARG A 503 -17.58 6.97 -8.60
N ASN A 504 -16.28 7.03 -8.38
CA ASN A 504 -15.62 8.19 -7.79
C ASN A 504 -15.85 9.45 -8.64
N GLY A 505 -15.95 10.60 -8.00
CA GLY A 505 -16.07 11.87 -8.70
C GLY A 505 -14.79 12.23 -9.47
N PRO A 506 -14.92 12.99 -10.58
CA PRO A 506 -13.78 13.44 -11.35
C PRO A 506 -12.94 14.46 -10.59
N CYS A 507 -11.62 14.32 -10.71
CA CYS A 507 -10.59 15.19 -10.19
C CYS A 507 -9.69 15.66 -11.34
N VAL A 508 -9.55 16.97 -11.52
CA VAL A 508 -8.67 17.55 -12.53
C VAL A 508 -7.37 17.99 -11.87
N ILE A 509 -6.28 17.29 -12.18
CA ILE A 509 -4.94 17.58 -11.69
C ILE A 509 -4.12 18.10 -12.87
N GLN A 510 -3.67 19.36 -12.78
CA GLN A 510 -3.02 20.06 -13.89
C GLN A 510 -3.90 20.06 -15.15
N THR A 511 -3.50 19.34 -16.21
CA THR A 511 -4.21 19.25 -17.49
C THR A 511 -4.86 17.89 -17.72
N SER A 512 -4.96 17.06 -16.68
CA SER A 512 -5.48 15.70 -16.76
C SER A 512 -6.64 15.49 -15.78
N CYS A 513 -7.72 14.89 -16.26
CA CYS A 513 -8.82 14.43 -15.43
C CYS A 513 -8.67 12.95 -15.10
N THR A 514 -8.92 12.60 -13.84
CA THR A 514 -8.91 11.25 -13.31
C THR A 514 -10.06 11.01 -12.33
N GLN A 515 -10.42 9.75 -12.10
CA GLN A 515 -11.36 9.31 -11.05
C GLN A 515 -10.67 8.41 -10.01
N ILE A 516 -9.33 8.43 -9.98
CA ILE A 516 -8.51 7.72 -8.99
C ILE A 516 -8.77 8.26 -7.57
N PRO A 517 -8.81 9.59 -7.31
CA PRO A 517 -9.15 10.10 -5.99
C PRO A 517 -10.58 9.72 -5.59
N MET A 518 -10.68 8.88 -4.57
CA MET A 518 -11.91 8.37 -3.96
C MET A 518 -12.75 9.43 -3.22
N THR A 519 -12.16 10.57 -2.87
CA THR A 519 -12.86 11.65 -2.18
C THR A 519 -12.38 13.03 -2.65
N LYS A 520 -13.21 14.05 -2.38
CA LYS A 520 -12.88 15.46 -2.60
C LYS A 520 -11.58 15.86 -1.91
N SER A 521 -11.42 15.52 -0.63
CA SER A 521 -10.24 15.88 0.16
C SER A 521 -8.96 15.33 -0.46
N VAL A 522 -8.97 14.06 -0.89
CA VAL A 522 -7.79 13.44 -1.54
C VAL A 522 -7.47 14.10 -2.87
N CYS A 523 -8.49 14.47 -3.64
CA CYS A 523 -8.28 15.23 -4.87
C CYS A 523 -7.57 16.56 -4.59
N GLU A 524 -8.05 17.30 -3.59
CA GLU A 524 -7.50 18.61 -3.20
C GLU A 524 -6.10 18.48 -2.59
N ASP A 525 -5.85 17.48 -1.72
CA ASP A 525 -4.54 17.19 -1.13
C ASP A 525 -3.50 16.72 -2.17
N ASN A 526 -3.96 16.21 -3.32
CA ASN A 526 -3.14 15.90 -4.49
C ASN A 526 -2.97 17.10 -5.45
N ALA A 527 -3.29 18.31 -5.00
CA ALA A 527 -3.28 19.55 -5.79
C ALA A 527 -4.23 19.52 -7.01
N GLY A 528 -5.35 18.81 -6.89
CA GLY A 528 -6.41 18.72 -7.90
C GLY A 528 -7.62 19.59 -7.60
N VAL A 529 -8.40 19.86 -8.64
CA VAL A 529 -9.73 20.48 -8.55
C VAL A 529 -10.79 19.38 -8.58
N TRP A 530 -11.65 19.32 -7.57
CA TRP A 530 -12.75 18.35 -7.52
C TRP A 530 -13.93 18.81 -8.39
N TRP A 531 -14.37 17.96 -9.31
CA TRP A 531 -15.51 18.17 -10.22
C TRP A 531 -16.72 17.29 -9.87
N GLY A 532 -16.60 16.41 -8.88
CA GLY A 532 -17.70 15.60 -8.37
C GLY A 532 -18.71 16.41 -7.54
N SER A 533 -19.67 15.71 -6.93
CA SER A 533 -20.67 16.34 -6.06
C SER A 533 -20.01 17.11 -4.91
N GLY A 534 -20.54 18.28 -4.56
CA GLY A 534 -19.96 19.15 -3.53
C GLY A 534 -18.69 19.90 -3.95
N TYR A 535 -18.44 20.05 -5.27
CA TYR A 535 -17.38 20.94 -5.75
C TYR A 535 -17.56 22.37 -5.22
N THR A 536 -16.45 23.01 -4.90
CA THR A 536 -16.43 24.39 -4.36
C THR A 536 -15.54 25.34 -5.14
N ASP A 537 -14.74 24.81 -6.07
CA ASP A 537 -13.81 25.62 -6.84
C ASP A 537 -14.55 26.40 -7.95
N PRO A 538 -14.34 27.72 -8.07
CA PRO A 538 -15.03 28.55 -9.05
C PRO A 538 -14.62 28.26 -10.51
N SER A 539 -13.53 27.53 -10.74
CA SER A 539 -13.13 27.10 -12.07
C SER A 539 -14.03 25.99 -12.64
N VAL A 540 -14.74 25.25 -11.79
CA VAL A 540 -15.69 24.21 -12.21
C VAL A 540 -16.86 24.84 -12.96
N VAL A 541 -17.27 24.25 -14.08
CA VAL A 541 -18.47 24.69 -14.80
C VAL A 541 -19.70 24.39 -13.92
N PRO A 542 -20.52 25.39 -13.55
CA PRO A 542 -21.59 25.16 -12.60
C PRO A 542 -22.73 24.29 -13.17
N ASN A 543 -23.23 23.34 -12.37
CA ASN A 543 -24.37 22.50 -12.73
C ASN A 543 -25.39 22.34 -11.59
N GLY A 544 -25.54 23.38 -10.75
CA GLY A 544 -26.44 23.35 -9.60
C GLY A 544 -25.92 22.54 -8.41
N GLY A 545 -24.61 22.28 -8.34
CA GLY A 545 -23.97 21.55 -7.24
C GLY A 545 -24.06 20.03 -7.34
N ALA A 546 -24.68 19.50 -8.39
CA ALA A 546 -24.77 18.05 -8.62
C ALA A 546 -23.39 17.40 -8.81
N GLY A 547 -22.45 18.14 -9.42
CA GLY A 547 -21.17 17.61 -9.84
C GLY A 547 -21.28 16.75 -11.11
N TYR A 548 -20.14 16.32 -11.64
CA TYR A 548 -20.07 15.53 -12.86
C TYR A 548 -19.83 14.05 -12.54
N PRO A 549 -20.45 13.12 -13.30
CA PRO A 549 -20.33 11.68 -13.03
C PRO A 549 -18.99 11.08 -13.50
N GLY A 550 -18.26 11.77 -14.36
CA GLY A 550 -16.96 11.29 -14.84
C GLY A 550 -16.21 12.30 -15.71
N CYS A 551 -14.98 11.95 -16.05
CA CYS A 551 -14.06 12.85 -16.75
C CYS A 551 -14.49 13.21 -18.17
N CYS A 552 -15.22 12.34 -18.86
CA CYS A 552 -15.78 12.69 -20.15
C CYS A 552 -16.83 13.82 -20.03
N GLN A 553 -17.68 13.77 -19.00
CA GLN A 553 -18.67 14.84 -18.76
C GLN A 553 -18.02 16.16 -18.32
N VAL A 554 -16.83 16.11 -17.70
CA VAL A 554 -16.00 17.32 -17.49
C VAL A 554 -15.64 17.95 -18.83
N ASN A 555 -15.13 17.17 -19.79
CA ASN A 555 -14.81 17.67 -21.14
C ASN A 555 -16.04 18.15 -21.92
N GLN A 556 -17.17 17.46 -21.80
CA GLN A 556 -18.44 17.92 -22.35
C GLN A 556 -18.82 19.30 -21.79
N ALA A 557 -18.71 19.49 -20.48
CA ALA A 557 -19.03 20.76 -19.84
C ALA A 557 -18.06 21.88 -20.23
N LEU A 558 -16.76 21.60 -20.26
CA LEU A 558 -15.74 22.53 -20.72
C LEU A 558 -16.00 22.97 -22.15
N SER A 559 -16.24 22.02 -23.06
CA SER A 559 -16.56 22.28 -24.46
C SER A 559 -17.80 23.16 -24.61
N ARG A 560 -18.91 22.82 -23.95
CA ARG A 560 -20.15 23.62 -23.97
C ARG A 560 -19.97 25.03 -23.40
N ALA A 561 -19.03 25.21 -22.47
CA ALA A 561 -18.66 26.50 -21.90
C ALA A 561 -17.62 27.27 -22.73
N GLY A 562 -17.20 26.75 -23.90
CA GLY A 562 -16.17 27.37 -24.74
C GLY A 562 -14.78 27.36 -24.11
N ARG A 563 -14.50 26.41 -23.21
CA ARG A 563 -13.23 26.25 -22.49
C ARG A 563 -12.42 25.09 -23.07
N THR A 564 -11.10 25.17 -22.94
CA THR A 564 -10.18 24.10 -23.35
C THR A 564 -10.47 22.81 -22.57
N THR A 565 -10.55 21.70 -23.28
CA THR A 565 -10.70 20.36 -22.69
C THR A 565 -9.39 19.90 -22.06
N VAL A 566 -9.49 18.91 -21.17
CA VAL A 566 -8.36 18.28 -20.50
C VAL A 566 -8.13 16.86 -21.02
N SER A 567 -6.92 16.33 -20.84
CA SER A 567 -6.63 14.92 -21.09
C SER A 567 -7.44 14.06 -20.11
N VAL A 568 -7.93 12.91 -20.55
CA VAL A 568 -8.67 11.97 -19.69
C VAL A 568 -7.82 10.73 -19.48
N LEU A 569 -7.51 10.40 -18.22
CA LEU A 569 -6.83 9.16 -17.91
C LEU A 569 -7.75 7.95 -18.19
N PRO A 570 -7.20 6.78 -18.58
CA PRO A 570 -7.99 5.59 -18.83
C PRO A 570 -8.81 5.16 -17.61
N GLU A 571 -10.06 4.75 -17.83
CA GLU A 571 -10.91 4.15 -16.80
C GLU A 571 -10.45 2.73 -16.46
N PHE A 572 -9.97 2.01 -17.47
CA PHE A 572 -9.40 0.69 -17.34
C PHE A 572 -8.08 0.65 -18.09
N SER A 573 -7.08 0.04 -17.47
CA SER A 573 -5.77 -0.13 -18.09
C SER A 573 -5.20 -1.48 -17.68
N SER A 574 -4.65 -2.19 -18.65
CA SER A 574 -3.93 -3.45 -18.42
C SER A 574 -2.65 -3.45 -19.22
N ALA A 575 -1.57 -3.91 -18.62
CA ALA A 575 -0.25 -3.93 -19.23
C ALA A 575 0.39 -5.31 -19.08
N LEU A 576 1.05 -5.75 -20.13
CA LEU A 576 1.87 -6.96 -20.12
C LEU A 576 3.21 -6.68 -20.79
N ARG A 577 4.30 -7.11 -20.16
CA ARG A 577 5.65 -7.00 -20.73
C ARG A 577 6.38 -8.33 -20.72
N ASN A 578 7.33 -8.49 -21.64
CA ASN A 578 8.44 -9.43 -21.53
C ASN A 578 9.73 -8.68 -21.14
N GLU A 579 10.91 -9.26 -21.32
CA GLU A 579 12.18 -8.60 -20.99
C GLU A 579 12.45 -7.27 -21.72
N ARG A 580 11.90 -7.05 -22.92
CA ARG A 580 12.24 -5.89 -23.77
C ARG A 580 11.08 -5.08 -24.29
N TYR A 581 9.86 -5.63 -24.28
CA TYR A 581 8.71 -5.00 -24.90
C TYR A 581 7.50 -5.07 -24.00
N LYS A 582 6.63 -4.08 -24.15
CA LYS A 582 5.42 -3.92 -23.34
C LYS A 582 4.25 -3.51 -24.22
N VAL A 583 3.10 -4.14 -23.98
CA VAL A 583 1.80 -3.70 -24.51
C VAL A 583 0.99 -3.12 -23.37
N ILE A 584 0.34 -1.98 -23.62
CA ILE A 584 -0.62 -1.36 -22.70
C ILE A 584 -1.95 -1.27 -23.45
N ARG A 585 -3.01 -1.82 -22.87
CA ARG A 585 -4.39 -1.70 -23.35
C ARG A 585 -5.14 -0.73 -22.45
N ASN A 586 -5.52 0.41 -23.00
CA ASN A 586 -6.23 1.49 -22.32
C ASN A 586 -7.66 1.61 -22.84
N THR A 587 -8.63 1.73 -21.94
CA THR A 587 -10.02 2.08 -22.27
C THR A 587 -10.39 3.40 -21.60
N THR A 588 -10.72 4.41 -22.42
CA THR A 588 -10.99 5.79 -21.97
C THR A 588 -12.35 6.25 -22.48
N GLN A 589 -13.15 6.91 -21.64
CA GLN A 589 -14.35 7.63 -22.10
C GLN A 589 -13.94 8.93 -22.77
N THR A 590 -14.10 8.98 -24.09
CA THR A 590 -13.71 10.13 -24.90
C THR A 590 -14.95 10.95 -25.26
N TYR A 591 -14.84 12.26 -25.08
CA TYR A 591 -15.89 13.20 -25.49
C TYR A 591 -15.79 13.46 -26.99
N ASP A 592 -16.88 13.23 -27.72
CA ASP A 592 -17.06 13.61 -29.12
C ASP A 592 -17.84 14.92 -29.19
N PRO A 593 -17.21 16.06 -29.57
CA PRO A 593 -17.88 17.35 -29.70
C PRO A 593 -18.92 17.40 -30.82
N ALA A 594 -18.80 16.58 -31.87
CA ALA A 594 -19.72 16.60 -33.00
C ALA A 594 -21.06 15.93 -32.65
N ALA A 595 -21.00 14.83 -31.91
CA ALA A 595 -22.18 14.10 -31.43
C ALA A 595 -22.64 14.56 -30.02
N ASP A 596 -21.86 15.41 -29.35
CA ASP A 596 -22.04 15.83 -27.95
C ASP A 596 -22.27 14.63 -27.01
N SER A 597 -21.43 13.60 -27.16
CA SER A 597 -21.58 12.31 -26.49
C SER A 597 -20.26 11.79 -25.92
N CYS A 598 -20.36 10.86 -24.97
CA CYS A 598 -19.22 10.18 -24.35
C CYS A 598 -19.19 8.74 -24.82
N ASN A 599 -18.10 8.34 -25.46
CA ASN A 599 -17.96 7.00 -26.03
C ASN A 599 -16.66 6.34 -25.53
N PRO A 600 -16.69 5.03 -25.20
CA PRO A 600 -15.49 4.32 -24.83
C PRO A 600 -14.59 4.12 -26.05
N VAL A 601 -13.32 4.43 -25.90
CA VAL A 601 -12.28 4.17 -26.90
C VAL A 601 -11.25 3.25 -26.27
N THR A 602 -11.00 2.10 -26.91
CA THR A 602 -9.94 1.18 -26.49
C THR A 602 -8.76 1.27 -27.44
N THR A 603 -7.56 1.44 -26.89
CA THR A 603 -6.31 1.53 -27.64
C THR A 603 -5.31 0.50 -27.11
N ASN A 604 -4.46 -0.01 -28.00
CA ASN A 604 -3.28 -0.78 -27.62
C ASN A 604 -2.05 0.03 -28.01
N GLU A 605 -1.17 0.25 -27.04
CA GLU A 605 0.11 0.93 -27.20
C GLU A 605 1.24 -0.09 -27.08
N PHE A 606 2.30 0.04 -27.87
CA PHE A 606 3.42 -0.90 -27.92
C PHE A 606 4.75 -0.19 -27.74
N TYR A 607 5.57 -0.65 -26.80
CA TYR A 607 6.80 0.02 -26.38
C TYR A 607 7.98 -0.95 -26.33
N ALA A 608 9.18 -0.46 -26.64
CA ALA A 608 10.43 -1.10 -26.23
C ALA A 608 10.84 -0.52 -24.87
N ILE A 609 11.26 -1.31 -23.89
CA ILE A 609 11.54 -0.81 -22.53
C ILE A 609 12.82 -1.44 -21.97
N ASP A 610 13.50 -0.72 -21.09
CA ASP A 610 14.66 -1.25 -20.35
C ASP A 610 14.79 -0.64 -18.95
N GLN A 611 15.72 -1.20 -18.19
CA GLN A 611 16.03 -0.81 -16.81
C GLN A 611 17.43 -0.18 -16.73
N ALA A 612 17.91 0.45 -17.81
CA ALA A 612 19.21 1.10 -17.82
C ALA A 612 19.30 2.18 -16.73
N SER A 613 20.51 2.40 -16.20
CA SER A 613 20.79 3.45 -15.22
C SER A 613 21.94 4.33 -15.73
N PRO A 614 21.87 5.66 -15.54
CA PRO A 614 20.81 6.39 -14.83
C PRO A 614 19.56 6.68 -15.68
N THR A 615 19.61 6.44 -16.99
CA THR A 615 18.54 6.81 -17.94
C THR A 615 17.90 5.55 -18.52
N PRO A 616 16.73 5.12 -18.02
CA PRO A 616 16.00 3.98 -18.56
C PRO A 616 15.24 4.36 -19.83
N LEU A 617 14.92 3.37 -20.67
CA LEU A 617 13.93 3.50 -21.73
C LEU A 617 12.52 3.27 -21.16
N LEU A 618 11.75 4.36 -21.05
CA LEU A 618 10.41 4.40 -20.46
C LEU A 618 9.32 4.29 -21.52
N ASP A 619 8.19 3.68 -21.17
CA ASP A 619 6.95 3.63 -21.95
C ASP A 619 6.21 4.99 -21.97
N ASP A 620 6.82 5.95 -22.65
CA ASP A 620 6.29 7.28 -22.84
C ASP A 620 5.73 7.42 -24.28
N PRO A 621 4.42 7.67 -24.46
CA PRO A 621 3.80 7.80 -25.78
C PRO A 621 4.48 8.82 -26.70
N ASP A 622 5.01 9.91 -26.12
CA ASP A 622 5.62 11.00 -26.88
C ASP A 622 7.07 10.70 -27.29
N ARG A 623 7.69 9.67 -26.69
CA ARG A 623 9.13 9.39 -26.85
C ARG A 623 9.43 8.01 -27.43
N ASN A 624 8.57 7.02 -27.20
CA ASN A 624 8.93 5.62 -27.34
C ASN A 624 7.79 4.71 -27.85
N LEU A 625 6.69 5.29 -28.33
CA LEU A 625 5.62 4.53 -28.93
C LEU A 625 6.05 3.93 -30.28
N LEU A 626 5.97 2.60 -30.39
CA LEU A 626 6.27 1.87 -31.62
C LEU A 626 5.04 1.87 -32.54
N LEU A 627 5.06 2.76 -33.53
CA LEU A 627 3.97 2.95 -34.49
C LEU A 627 4.14 2.09 -35.75
N ALA A 628 3.01 1.78 -36.38
CA ALA A 628 2.99 1.07 -37.66
C ALA A 628 3.61 1.90 -38.81
N PRO A 629 4.21 1.26 -39.83
CA PRO A 629 4.34 -0.19 -40.00
C PRO A 629 5.46 -0.78 -39.12
N LEU A 630 5.15 -1.84 -38.37
CA LEU A 630 6.13 -2.59 -37.58
C LEU A 630 6.95 -3.53 -38.49
N THR A 631 8.20 -3.80 -38.10
CA THR A 631 8.98 -4.87 -38.74
C THR A 631 8.31 -6.23 -38.48
N PRO A 632 8.56 -7.27 -39.31
CA PRO A 632 7.95 -8.59 -39.10
C PRO A 632 8.21 -9.17 -37.70
N GLU A 633 9.40 -8.91 -37.15
CA GLU A 633 9.76 -9.32 -35.79
C GLU A 633 8.97 -8.56 -34.72
N LEU A 634 8.88 -7.23 -34.83
CA LEU A 634 8.08 -6.44 -33.88
C LEU A 634 6.59 -6.75 -33.97
N GLN A 635 6.07 -7.05 -35.16
CA GLN A 635 4.70 -7.48 -35.36
C GLN A 635 4.42 -8.82 -34.67
N ARG A 636 5.37 -9.76 -34.72
CA ARG A 636 5.29 -11.05 -34.02
C ARG A 636 5.27 -10.85 -32.50
N VAL A 637 6.21 -10.06 -31.96
CA VAL A 637 6.26 -9.76 -30.52
C VAL A 637 4.98 -9.07 -30.05
N TYR A 638 4.49 -8.08 -30.78
CA TYR A 638 3.23 -7.40 -30.46
C TYR A 638 2.05 -8.40 -30.41
N GLY A 639 1.96 -9.30 -31.39
CA GLY A 639 0.95 -10.36 -31.41
C GLY A 639 1.04 -11.32 -30.22
N GLU A 640 2.26 -11.74 -29.86
CA GLU A 640 2.51 -12.62 -28.72
C GLU A 640 2.12 -11.97 -27.38
N LEU A 641 2.54 -10.73 -27.14
CA LEU A 641 2.20 -10.03 -25.91
C LEU A 641 0.70 -9.75 -25.79
N THR A 642 0.05 -9.39 -26.91
CA THR A 642 -1.41 -9.15 -26.92
C THR A 642 -2.18 -10.44 -26.65
N ALA A 643 -1.81 -11.56 -27.28
CA ALA A 643 -2.44 -12.85 -27.04
C ALA A 643 -2.22 -13.32 -25.59
N ARG A 644 -1.02 -13.11 -25.04
CA ARG A 644 -0.72 -13.44 -23.64
C ARG A 644 -1.51 -12.57 -22.66
N LEU A 645 -1.71 -11.29 -22.97
CA LEU A 645 -2.55 -10.40 -22.17
C LEU A 645 -4.00 -10.91 -22.13
N ASP A 646 -4.54 -11.34 -23.28
CA ASP A 646 -5.88 -11.91 -23.35
C ASP A 646 -5.99 -13.22 -22.54
N GLU A 647 -4.95 -14.06 -22.57
CA GLU A 647 -4.88 -15.29 -21.76
C GLU A 647 -4.90 -14.99 -20.25
N VAL A 648 -4.10 -14.02 -19.77
CA VAL A 648 -4.10 -13.60 -18.36
C VAL A 648 -5.50 -13.16 -17.94
N LEU A 649 -6.13 -12.28 -18.73
CA LEU A 649 -7.45 -11.73 -18.41
C LEU A 649 -8.57 -12.79 -18.44
N ALA A 650 -8.41 -13.85 -19.24
CA ALA A 650 -9.35 -14.98 -19.29
C ALA A 650 -9.09 -16.06 -18.22
N SER A 651 -8.03 -15.94 -17.43
CA SER A 651 -7.54 -17.02 -16.54
C SER A 651 -8.30 -17.15 -15.21
N GLU A 652 -9.30 -16.31 -14.94
CA GLU A 652 -10.22 -16.40 -13.80
C GLU A 652 -11.67 -16.48 -14.31
N PRO A 653 -12.18 -17.69 -14.60
CA PRO A 653 -13.56 -17.87 -15.05
C PRO A 653 -14.58 -17.44 -13.98
N ALA A 654 -15.70 -16.86 -14.40
CA ALA A 654 -16.78 -16.50 -13.48
C ALA A 654 -17.41 -17.73 -12.80
N CYS A 655 -17.68 -17.62 -11.50
CA CYS A 655 -18.37 -18.63 -10.70
C CYS A 655 -19.56 -18.01 -9.94
N PRO A 656 -20.72 -17.81 -10.59
CA PRO A 656 -21.87 -17.17 -9.96
C PRO A 656 -22.38 -17.98 -8.76
N GLY A 657 -22.53 -17.32 -7.61
CA GLY A 657 -23.03 -17.93 -6.36
C GLY A 657 -21.93 -18.47 -5.44
N ASP A 658 -20.67 -18.49 -5.88
CA ASP A 658 -19.52 -18.92 -5.08
C ASP A 658 -18.85 -17.69 -4.43
N GLY A 659 -19.22 -17.40 -3.18
CA GLY A 659 -18.70 -16.23 -2.45
C GLY A 659 -17.47 -16.53 -1.61
N ASN A 660 -17.25 -17.80 -1.28
CA ASN A 660 -16.02 -18.24 -0.65
C ASN A 660 -14.93 -18.58 -1.69
N LYS A 661 -15.20 -18.37 -2.99
CA LYS A 661 -14.36 -18.60 -4.17
C LYS A 661 -13.54 -19.89 -4.07
N ASP A 662 -14.14 -20.99 -3.63
CA ASP A 662 -13.50 -22.30 -3.56
C ASP A 662 -13.69 -23.14 -4.84
N GLY A 663 -14.46 -22.61 -5.80
CA GLY A 663 -14.71 -23.20 -7.11
C GLY A 663 -15.95 -24.09 -7.16
N VAL A 664 -16.72 -24.21 -6.07
CA VAL A 664 -17.95 -24.99 -6.02
C VAL A 664 -19.02 -24.21 -5.26
N VAL A 665 -20.23 -24.13 -5.81
CA VAL A 665 -21.37 -23.56 -5.08
C VAL A 665 -22.04 -24.65 -4.26
N ASP A 666 -21.90 -24.60 -2.94
CA ASP A 666 -22.37 -25.67 -2.05
C ASP A 666 -23.15 -25.21 -0.81
N ALA A 667 -23.36 -26.13 0.14
CA ALA A 667 -24.09 -25.85 1.36
C ALA A 667 -23.38 -24.81 2.26
N GLN A 668 -22.05 -24.69 2.16
CA GLN A 668 -21.28 -23.68 2.87
C GLN A 668 -21.57 -22.29 2.31
N ASP A 669 -21.65 -22.12 0.99
CA ASP A 669 -22.07 -20.85 0.39
C ASP A 669 -23.47 -20.45 0.84
N LEU A 670 -24.40 -21.40 0.81
CA LEU A 670 -25.77 -21.16 1.24
C LEU A 670 -25.82 -20.74 2.71
N ALA A 671 -25.05 -21.39 3.58
CA ALA A 671 -24.97 -21.03 4.99
C ALA A 671 -24.35 -19.64 5.20
N ASN A 672 -23.29 -19.32 4.46
CA ASN A 672 -22.59 -18.03 4.53
C ASN A 672 -23.51 -16.88 4.13
N VAL A 673 -24.16 -16.97 2.96
CA VAL A 673 -25.06 -15.92 2.47
C VAL A 673 -26.28 -15.75 3.37
N GLN A 674 -26.82 -16.83 3.94
CA GLN A 674 -27.94 -16.75 4.89
C GLN A 674 -27.54 -16.06 6.19
N ALA A 675 -26.37 -16.38 6.73
CA ALA A 675 -25.85 -15.73 7.93
C ALA A 675 -25.63 -14.23 7.70
N LEU A 676 -25.06 -13.85 6.55
CA LEU A 676 -24.85 -12.46 6.17
C LEU A 676 -26.17 -11.72 5.94
N ALA A 677 -27.14 -12.32 5.23
CA ALA A 677 -28.43 -11.69 4.96
C ALA A 677 -29.28 -11.47 6.22
N THR A 678 -29.10 -12.30 7.26
CA THR A 678 -29.85 -12.19 8.51
C THR A 678 -29.13 -11.38 9.58
N GLY A 679 -27.81 -11.51 9.69
CA GLY A 679 -27.00 -10.92 10.75
C GLY A 679 -26.28 -9.62 10.39
N TRP A 680 -26.12 -9.33 9.09
CA TRP A 680 -25.44 -8.12 8.60
C TRP A 680 -26.36 -7.26 7.74
N GLY A 681 -26.88 -7.79 6.63
CA GLY A 681 -27.86 -7.12 5.78
C GLY A 681 -27.34 -5.91 5.00
N PHE A 682 -26.03 -5.71 4.91
CA PHE A 682 -25.38 -4.72 4.02
C PHE A 682 -24.40 -5.44 3.09
N SER A 683 -23.55 -4.69 2.39
CA SER A 683 -22.57 -5.21 1.44
C SER A 683 -21.70 -6.30 2.05
N SER A 684 -21.52 -7.39 1.31
CA SER A 684 -20.65 -8.51 1.67
C SER A 684 -20.07 -9.14 0.40
N VAL A 685 -19.15 -10.10 0.56
CA VAL A 685 -18.63 -10.86 -0.59
C VAL A 685 -19.69 -11.72 -1.31
N TYR A 686 -20.91 -11.80 -0.76
CA TYR A 686 -22.07 -12.50 -1.34
C TYR A 686 -23.14 -11.55 -1.91
N ASP A 687 -22.91 -10.23 -1.99
CA ASP A 687 -23.81 -9.29 -2.69
C ASP A 687 -23.61 -9.43 -4.22
N PHE A 688 -24.31 -10.39 -4.80
CA PHE A 688 -24.21 -10.76 -6.21
C PHE A 688 -25.38 -10.23 -7.03
N ALA A 689 -26.56 -10.14 -6.42
CA ALA A 689 -27.80 -9.83 -7.09
C ALA A 689 -27.94 -8.31 -7.25
N GLY A 690 -27.41 -7.79 -8.36
CA GLY A 690 -27.54 -6.37 -8.71
C GLY A 690 -26.42 -5.48 -8.15
N THR A 691 -25.61 -5.99 -7.21
CA THR A 691 -24.47 -5.24 -6.64
C THR A 691 -24.96 -3.90 -6.06
N ASP A 692 -26.04 -3.97 -5.29
CA ASP A 692 -26.78 -2.83 -4.76
C ASP A 692 -26.27 -2.39 -3.38
N GLY A 693 -25.27 -3.09 -2.84
CA GLY A 693 -24.67 -2.83 -1.54
C GLY A 693 -25.41 -3.52 -0.40
N VAL A 694 -26.27 -4.50 -0.68
CA VAL A 694 -27.06 -5.24 0.31
C VAL A 694 -26.95 -6.73 0.05
N THR A 695 -26.61 -7.51 1.07
CA THR A 695 -26.78 -8.98 1.02
C THR A 695 -28.16 -9.34 1.54
N ALA A 696 -29.06 -9.79 0.66
CA ALA A 696 -30.47 -10.03 0.95
C ALA A 696 -30.99 -11.35 0.34
N ALA A 697 -32.32 -11.54 0.39
CA ALA A 697 -32.99 -12.73 -0.11
C ALA A 697 -32.67 -13.04 -1.58
N ALA A 698 -32.49 -12.00 -2.42
CA ALA A 698 -32.13 -12.17 -3.82
C ALA A 698 -30.76 -12.85 -4.01
N ASP A 699 -29.77 -12.54 -3.17
CA ASP A 699 -28.46 -13.20 -3.17
C ASP A 699 -28.56 -14.65 -2.73
N VAL A 700 -29.36 -14.91 -1.68
CA VAL A 700 -29.60 -16.28 -1.22
C VAL A 700 -30.29 -17.11 -2.32
N ASP A 701 -31.23 -16.52 -3.06
CA ASP A 701 -31.89 -17.17 -4.19
C ASP A 701 -30.89 -17.45 -5.32
N LEU A 702 -29.98 -16.52 -5.63
CA LEU A 702 -28.92 -16.71 -6.63
C LEU A 702 -27.99 -17.86 -6.25
N VAL A 703 -27.55 -17.94 -4.99
CA VAL A 703 -26.74 -19.06 -4.48
C VAL A 703 -27.54 -20.37 -4.59
N ARG A 704 -28.81 -20.40 -4.17
CA ARG A 704 -29.67 -21.59 -4.30
C ARG A 704 -29.83 -22.08 -5.74
N GLN A 705 -29.99 -21.15 -6.68
CA GLN A 705 -30.12 -21.48 -8.11
C GLN A 705 -28.85 -22.11 -8.70
N ASN A 706 -27.69 -21.87 -8.09
CA ASN A 706 -26.40 -22.40 -8.54
C ASN A 706 -25.90 -23.58 -7.68
N LEU A 707 -26.65 -24.06 -6.67
CA LEU A 707 -26.20 -25.15 -5.80
C LEU A 707 -25.81 -26.42 -6.58
N GLY A 708 -24.67 -26.99 -6.22
CA GLY A 708 -24.08 -28.16 -6.86
C GLY A 708 -23.28 -27.84 -8.13
N ARG A 709 -23.14 -26.57 -8.49
CA ARG A 709 -22.33 -26.14 -9.63
C ARG A 709 -20.85 -26.18 -9.27
N GLY A 710 -20.09 -27.00 -10.01
CA GLY A 710 -18.63 -26.87 -10.06
C GLY A 710 -18.22 -25.86 -11.14
N CYS A 711 -17.27 -24.99 -10.81
CA CYS A 711 -16.80 -23.96 -11.71
C CYS A 711 -15.51 -24.34 -12.43
N ALA A 712 -15.28 -23.72 -13.58
CA ALA A 712 -14.03 -23.88 -14.31
C ALA A 712 -12.88 -23.38 -13.44
N LYS A 713 -11.80 -24.17 -13.38
CA LYS A 713 -10.63 -23.82 -12.54
C LYS A 713 -9.92 -22.60 -13.12
N SER A 714 -9.61 -21.65 -12.25
CA SER A 714 -8.60 -20.65 -12.55
C SER A 714 -7.22 -21.27 -12.67
N HIS A 715 -6.30 -20.58 -13.35
CA HIS A 715 -4.92 -21.01 -13.50
C HIS A 715 -3.99 -19.80 -13.62
N GLY A 716 -2.76 -19.93 -13.12
CA GLY A 716 -1.77 -18.86 -13.15
C GLY A 716 -1.05 -18.78 -14.50
N VAL A 717 -0.59 -17.59 -14.84
CA VAL A 717 0.10 -17.28 -16.09
C VAL A 717 1.32 -16.42 -15.72
N TYR A 718 2.54 -16.95 -15.86
CA TYR A 718 3.78 -16.32 -15.37
C TYR A 718 4.95 -16.39 -16.36
#